data_AF-A0A7L4BKP3-F1
#
_entry.id   AF-A0A7L4BKP3-F1
#
_cell.length_a   1.000
_cell.length_b   1.000
_cell.length_c   1.000
_cell.angle_alpha   90.00
_cell.angle_beta   90.00
_cell.angle_gamma   90.00
#
_symmetry.space_group_name_H-M   'P 1'
#
loop_
_entity.id
_entity.type
_entity.pdbx_description
1 polymer ?
#
loop_
_entity_poly.entity_id
_entity_poly.type
_entity_poly.pdbx_seq_one_letter_code
_entity_poly.pdbx_strand_id
1 'polypeptide(L)'
;RYGDSAGGFCYQESAQLAAATRNRFVRWTTSGDTVELVEESLDVNLLNNAIRLRIQGCPFLPGGVHLCEVQNHLVVLLITGQTVHRLLLPHPARMYRSELITESQMQSVFTDIGKINFRDPSNYYVIPSVPGLASNSVASAAWLSSEGEALFALPSAAGGIFVLKLPPPDVPGTVSVVELKQSSVMQRFLTGWMPTAIRGDCGPSDLPISLSVHCLDHDAFLFALCQDHKLRMWSYKDQMCLMVADLLEFMPVSRDLRLAAGTGHRLRLAFSQSLGLYLGVYMHAPKRGQFCVFQLVSTESNRYSLDHISSLFSSQETLVDFALTSAEIWALWHNEENQTVVKYINFEQNVAGQWNQVFVQPLPEEEVTVRHDQDPRETYLEYLFMPGRFTNAAIQKALQIFSQGTERHMDLTWDELKKEVTLAVESEFQSSVTEYECSPEEFWQLQVEFWSKFYACCLQYQEALSRPLALHLNPYTSMVCLLKKGSLSFLVPCSLVDHLYLLSNEHLLTEDDAAIFDDMEMSRDVVCLVQCLRLIGESISMEMAFIMEMACSRLQPPEKAAEQILEDLVANDTENVMEEIHSKLQEIRNPIHAIGVLIREMDYETDADMERAHHLNMRLNLTQLYGSGTAVNVVCWGVCKIATIRFLICRDLLILQQLLLRLGDSMVLGGGQLFQSQEDLLHRTSPLLLSYYLIRWASQCLASDVPVDTLESNLQHLSVLELADTTALTPHKLVSGPQTIVELFFQEVARKHIISRLFLQPNASLAETSLNWPHLITAIVADFLPLLWPSNPGFLFPECLMGSCQYTQLQEYIRLLQPWCHVNMGSCSFMMGRCYLVMGEGHKALDAFCRAASEVGREEFLDRLIQPEEGEMVSTPRLQYYNKVLRLLDMVGLPELVIQLATLAIMESADDWRSQATLRTCIFKHHLDLGHNSEAYIALTQNPDPSRQLDCLRQLVVVLCERSQLQDLVEFPYVNLLNEVVGIIESHARAVDLMTHNYYELLYAFHIYRHNYRKAGTVMFEYGMRLGREVRTLRGLQKQGNCFLAAINCLRLIRPEYAWIVQPASGAVYERPGASPKRSYDGECTAVPTTRQIEILELEDLERECVLARIRLTLVQHDLSTAAVAGNSTPEETVALLVRAGLFDTAITLCQTFKLPLTPVFEGLAFKYVR
;
A
#
# COMPACT_ATOMS: atom_id res chain seq x y z
N ARG A 1 -28.16 -14.67 33.96
CA ARG A 1 -27.53 -14.79 32.62
C ARG A 1 -26.04 -14.99 32.86
N TYR A 2 -25.41 -15.95 32.20
CA TYR A 2 -23.95 -16.12 32.30
C TYR A 2 -23.24 -14.91 31.69
N GLY A 3 -22.06 -14.57 32.21
CA GLY A 3 -21.21 -13.53 31.63
C GLY A 3 -20.71 -13.92 30.25
N ASP A 4 -20.29 -12.93 29.45
CA ASP A 4 -19.61 -13.19 28.18
C ASP A 4 -18.31 -13.97 28.45
N SER A 5 -17.96 -14.92 27.59
CA SER A 5 -16.75 -15.73 27.72
C SER A 5 -16.07 -15.88 26.36
N ALA A 6 -14.76 -16.14 26.37
CA ALA A 6 -13.98 -16.29 25.15
C ALA A 6 -12.90 -17.38 25.33
N GLY A 7 -12.37 -17.85 24.21
CA GLY A 7 -11.24 -18.78 24.18
C GLY A 7 -10.69 -18.95 22.77
N GLY A 8 -9.66 -19.78 22.66
CA GLY A 8 -9.02 -20.08 21.38
C GLY A 8 -8.54 -21.52 21.28
N PHE A 9 -8.22 -21.93 20.07
CA PHE A 9 -7.72 -23.24 19.68
C PHE A 9 -6.60 -23.07 18.64
N CYS A 10 -5.53 -23.84 18.79
CA CYS A 10 -4.40 -23.86 17.87
C CYS A 10 -4.21 -25.25 17.28
N TYR A 11 -3.89 -25.29 15.99
CA TYR A 11 -3.56 -26.54 15.30
C TYR A 11 -2.19 -27.07 15.74
N GLN A 12 -2.02 -28.39 15.80
CA GLN A 12 -0.82 -29.06 16.27
C GLN A 12 0.41 -28.75 15.40
N GLU A 13 0.22 -28.68 14.07
CA GLU A 13 1.28 -28.36 13.11
C GLU A 13 1.46 -26.84 12.89
N SER A 14 0.87 -25.96 13.73
CA SER A 14 0.88 -24.50 13.51
C SER A 14 2.28 -23.87 13.49
N ALA A 15 3.27 -24.53 14.11
CA ALA A 15 4.66 -24.09 14.18
C ALA A 15 5.53 -24.62 13.02
N GLN A 16 5.01 -25.51 12.17
CA GLN A 16 5.76 -26.11 11.06
C GLN A 16 5.66 -25.25 9.80
N LEU A 17 6.80 -24.91 9.21
CA LEU A 17 6.87 -23.97 8.08
C LEU A 17 6.22 -24.49 6.77
N ALA A 18 6.10 -25.82 6.60
CA ALA A 18 5.50 -26.44 5.43
C ALA A 18 4.02 -26.83 5.59
N ALA A 19 3.45 -26.68 6.80
CA ALA A 19 2.09 -27.14 7.09
C ALA A 19 1.02 -26.19 6.53
N ALA A 20 -0.13 -26.72 6.11
CA ALA A 20 -1.27 -25.92 5.67
C ALA A 20 -1.99 -25.19 6.82
N THR A 21 -1.74 -25.64 8.06
CA THR A 21 -2.24 -25.04 9.31
C THR A 21 -1.21 -24.09 9.93
N ARG A 22 -0.08 -23.85 9.25
CA ARG A 22 0.93 -22.87 9.67
C ARG A 22 0.24 -21.56 9.95
N ASN A 23 0.53 -21.00 11.11
CA ASN A 23 0.09 -19.67 11.45
C ASN A 23 -1.44 -19.46 11.51
N ARG A 24 -2.20 -20.56 11.71
CA ARG A 24 -3.66 -20.56 11.81
C ARG A 24 -4.13 -20.90 13.22
N PHE A 25 -5.23 -20.27 13.63
CA PHE A 25 -5.91 -20.57 14.89
C PHE A 25 -7.39 -20.21 14.80
N VAL A 26 -8.19 -20.75 15.72
CA VAL A 26 -9.62 -20.45 15.84
C VAL A 26 -9.85 -19.77 17.18
N ARG A 27 -10.53 -18.62 17.17
CA ARG A 27 -11.04 -17.97 18.39
C ARG A 27 -12.54 -18.07 18.46
N TRP A 28 -13.07 -18.00 19.67
CA TRP A 28 -14.50 -17.97 19.90
C TRP A 28 -14.89 -17.01 21.01
N THR A 29 -16.09 -16.44 20.89
CA THR A 29 -16.73 -15.63 21.92
C THR A 29 -18.18 -16.08 22.11
N THR A 30 -18.65 -16.12 23.35
CA THR A 30 -20.04 -16.46 23.70
C THR A 30 -20.71 -15.27 24.35
N SER A 31 -21.90 -14.90 23.89
CA SER A 31 -22.75 -13.91 24.55
C SER A 31 -24.17 -14.43 24.66
N GLY A 32 -24.58 -14.81 25.87
CA GLY A 32 -25.90 -15.38 26.14
C GLY A 32 -26.17 -16.66 25.35
N ASP A 33 -27.09 -16.59 24.38
CA ASP A 33 -27.53 -17.69 23.50
C ASP A 33 -26.77 -17.73 22.15
N THR A 34 -25.72 -16.91 22.00
CA THR A 34 -24.92 -16.80 20.78
C THR A 34 -23.48 -17.22 21.00
N VAL A 35 -22.90 -17.93 20.02
CA VAL A 35 -21.46 -18.19 19.91
C VAL A 35 -20.97 -17.69 18.56
N GLU A 36 -19.89 -16.94 18.57
CA GLU A 36 -19.17 -16.49 17.38
C GLU A 36 -17.84 -17.23 17.32
N LEU A 37 -17.55 -17.87 16.19
CA LEU A 37 -16.29 -18.55 15.93
C LEU A 37 -15.63 -17.87 14.73
N VAL A 38 -14.34 -17.57 14.86
CA VAL A 38 -13.55 -16.92 13.80
C VAL A 38 -12.24 -17.67 13.65
N GLU A 39 -11.96 -18.13 12.43
CA GLU A 39 -10.68 -18.69 12.05
C GLU A 39 -9.81 -17.56 11.50
N GLU A 40 -8.60 -17.44 12.03
CA GLU A 40 -7.64 -16.45 11.59
C GLU A 40 -6.36 -17.15 11.14
N SER A 41 -5.81 -16.66 10.03
CA SER A 41 -4.53 -17.09 9.50
C SER A 41 -3.69 -15.84 9.33
N LEU A 42 -2.50 -15.85 9.91
CA LEU A 42 -1.62 -14.68 9.84
C LEU A 42 -0.84 -14.61 8.52
N ASP A 43 -0.79 -15.71 7.76
CA ASP A 43 -0.15 -15.75 6.44
C ASP A 43 -1.04 -15.24 5.30
N VAL A 44 -2.33 -15.55 5.32
CA VAL A 44 -3.25 -15.24 4.22
C VAL A 44 -4.63 -14.91 4.78
N ASN A 45 -5.35 -14.01 4.11
CA ASN A 45 -6.75 -13.73 4.45
C ASN A 45 -7.63 -14.92 4.02
N LEU A 46 -8.33 -15.53 4.98
CA LEU A 46 -9.23 -16.65 4.72
C LEU A 46 -10.60 -16.14 4.29
N LEU A 47 -11.18 -16.75 3.25
CA LEU A 47 -12.56 -16.50 2.85
C LEU A 47 -13.54 -17.23 3.79
N ASN A 48 -14.68 -16.60 4.09
CA ASN A 48 -15.75 -17.14 4.95
C ASN A 48 -15.27 -17.58 6.35
N ASN A 49 -14.41 -16.77 6.95
CA ASN A 49 -13.65 -17.13 8.14
C ASN A 49 -14.38 -16.93 9.48
N ALA A 50 -15.54 -16.29 9.48
CA ALA A 50 -16.33 -16.01 10.68
C ALA A 50 -17.73 -16.59 10.58
N ILE A 51 -18.23 -17.14 11.69
CA ILE A 51 -19.59 -17.64 11.83
C ILE A 51 -20.21 -17.20 13.15
N ARG A 52 -21.51 -16.92 13.14
CA ARG A 52 -22.30 -16.63 14.34
C ARG A 52 -23.45 -17.61 14.45
N LEU A 53 -23.42 -18.48 15.46
CA LEU A 53 -24.46 -19.47 15.74
C LEU A 53 -25.31 -18.99 16.92
N ARG A 54 -26.63 -19.06 16.77
CA ARG A 54 -27.59 -18.70 17.82
C ARG A 54 -28.47 -19.90 18.18
N ILE A 55 -28.39 -20.35 19.44
CA ILE A 55 -29.19 -21.45 19.96
C ILE A 55 -30.31 -20.87 20.83
N GLN A 56 -31.43 -20.55 20.20
CA GLN A 56 -32.53 -19.81 20.85
C GLN A 56 -32.93 -20.40 22.21
N GLY A 57 -32.92 -19.56 23.25
CA GLY A 57 -33.36 -19.92 24.59
C GLY A 57 -32.40 -20.79 25.40
N CYS A 58 -31.26 -21.19 24.85
CA CYS A 58 -30.25 -22.03 25.50
C CYS A 58 -28.94 -21.26 25.68
N PRO A 59 -28.70 -20.63 26.84
CA PRO A 59 -27.44 -19.92 27.06
C PRO A 59 -26.27 -20.91 27.17
N PHE A 60 -25.11 -20.50 26.64
CA PHE A 60 -23.87 -21.27 26.75
C PHE A 60 -23.37 -21.30 28.20
N LEU A 61 -22.86 -22.47 28.63
CA LEU A 61 -22.22 -22.59 29.94
C LEU A 61 -20.81 -21.98 29.87
N PRO A 62 -20.26 -21.46 30.99
CA PRO A 62 -18.86 -21.09 31.04
C PRO A 62 -17.96 -22.30 30.74
N GLY A 63 -17.00 -22.10 29.83
CA GLY A 63 -16.18 -23.20 29.30
C GLY A 63 -16.93 -24.13 28.33
N GLY A 64 -18.15 -23.81 27.90
CA GLY A 64 -18.98 -24.70 27.10
C GLY A 64 -18.59 -24.84 25.62
N VAL A 65 -17.44 -24.32 25.20
CA VAL A 65 -16.94 -24.41 23.82
C VAL A 65 -15.58 -25.10 23.84
N HIS A 66 -15.49 -26.26 23.21
CA HIS A 66 -14.25 -27.02 23.07
C HIS A 66 -13.99 -27.38 21.62
N LEU A 67 -12.73 -27.29 21.20
CA LEU A 67 -12.31 -27.70 19.87
C LEU A 67 -11.26 -28.80 20.01
N CYS A 68 -11.40 -29.83 19.18
CA CYS A 68 -10.49 -30.97 19.16
C CYS A 68 -10.02 -31.25 17.74
N GLU A 69 -8.72 -31.43 17.58
CA GLU A 69 -8.09 -31.80 16.30
C GLU A 69 -8.07 -33.32 16.15
N VAL A 70 -8.51 -33.80 14.99
CA VAL A 70 -8.40 -35.20 14.56
C VAL A 70 -7.81 -35.19 13.14
N GLN A 71 -7.09 -36.23 12.76
CA GLN A 71 -6.33 -36.32 11.49
C GLN A 71 -7.06 -35.79 10.24
N ASN A 72 -8.39 -35.98 10.14
CA ASN A 72 -9.19 -35.55 8.99
C ASN A 72 -10.22 -34.46 9.30
N HIS A 73 -10.45 -34.12 10.57
CA HIS A 73 -11.54 -33.25 10.99
C HIS A 73 -11.15 -32.33 12.15
N LEU A 74 -11.66 -31.10 12.13
CA LEU A 74 -11.75 -30.24 13.30
C LEU A 74 -13.13 -30.45 13.93
N VAL A 75 -13.18 -30.85 15.20
CA VAL A 75 -14.44 -31.13 15.89
C VAL A 75 -14.74 -30.03 16.89
N VAL A 76 -15.90 -29.39 16.77
CA VAL A 76 -16.37 -28.38 17.72
C VAL A 76 -17.45 -28.99 18.61
N LEU A 77 -17.22 -28.96 19.92
CA LEU A 77 -18.13 -29.46 20.95
C LEU A 77 -18.73 -28.27 21.70
N LEU A 78 -20.06 -28.18 21.70
CA LEU A 78 -20.80 -27.07 22.29
C LEU A 78 -21.70 -27.56 23.42
N ILE A 79 -21.65 -26.89 24.56
CA ILE A 79 -22.42 -27.18 25.77
C ILE A 79 -23.23 -25.95 26.15
N THR A 80 -24.55 -26.12 26.16
CA THR A 80 -25.49 -25.13 26.69
C THR A 80 -26.15 -25.67 27.95
N GLY A 81 -26.90 -24.83 28.66
CA GLY A 81 -27.63 -25.27 29.86
C GLY A 81 -28.67 -26.37 29.60
N GLN A 82 -29.04 -26.66 28.34
CA GLN A 82 -30.10 -27.61 28.00
C GLN A 82 -29.73 -28.58 26.87
N THR A 83 -28.67 -28.32 26.10
CA THR A 83 -28.33 -29.08 24.90
C THR A 83 -26.82 -29.21 24.71
N VAL A 84 -26.40 -30.32 24.10
CA VAL A 84 -25.03 -30.55 23.64
C VAL A 84 -25.00 -30.75 22.13
N HIS A 85 -23.97 -30.22 21.47
CA HIS A 85 -23.79 -30.31 20.01
C HIS A 85 -22.37 -30.72 19.67
N ARG A 86 -22.22 -31.51 18.59
CA ARG A 86 -20.96 -31.85 17.93
C ARG A 86 -21.01 -31.39 16.49
N LEU A 87 -20.02 -30.60 16.07
CA LEU A 87 -19.86 -30.16 14.67
C LEU A 87 -18.58 -30.77 14.12
N LEU A 88 -18.67 -31.39 12.94
CA LEU A 88 -17.53 -31.97 12.23
C LEU A 88 -17.18 -31.09 11.05
N LEU A 89 -16.01 -30.46 11.11
CA LEU A 89 -15.48 -29.60 10.05
C LEU A 89 -14.31 -30.28 9.36
N PRO A 90 -14.09 -30.07 8.05
CA PRO A 90 -12.94 -30.65 7.35
C PRO A 90 -11.63 -30.04 7.87
N HIS A 91 -10.60 -30.87 8.09
CA HIS A 91 -9.29 -30.38 8.48
C HIS A 91 -8.57 -29.66 7.33
N PRO A 92 -7.86 -28.53 7.57
CA PRO A 92 -7.16 -27.80 6.51
C PRO A 92 -6.16 -28.66 5.73
N ALA A 93 -5.46 -29.59 6.39
CA ALA A 93 -4.54 -30.51 5.71
C ALA A 93 -5.24 -31.42 4.69
N ARG A 94 -6.54 -31.70 4.86
CA ARG A 94 -7.34 -32.43 3.88
C ARG A 94 -7.85 -31.52 2.76
N MET A 95 -8.22 -30.28 3.09
CA MET A 95 -8.72 -29.30 2.11
C MET A 95 -7.67 -28.95 1.06
N TYR A 96 -6.39 -28.92 1.43
CA TYR A 96 -5.30 -28.39 0.60
C TYR A 96 -4.26 -29.44 0.21
N ARG A 97 -4.65 -30.72 0.16
CA ARG A 97 -3.75 -31.88 0.07
C ARG A 97 -2.94 -32.02 -1.24
N SER A 98 -3.06 -31.12 -2.24
CA SER A 98 -2.49 -31.39 -3.59
C SER A 98 -2.22 -30.22 -4.57
N GLU A 99 -2.43 -28.93 -4.27
CA GLU A 99 -2.28 -27.89 -5.32
C GLU A 99 -1.53 -26.63 -4.86
N LEU A 100 -0.83 -26.00 -5.83
CA LEU A 100 -0.30 -24.63 -5.75
C LEU A 100 -1.49 -23.65 -5.65
N ILE A 101 -2.06 -23.54 -4.46
CA ILE A 101 -3.22 -22.68 -4.23
C ILE A 101 -2.76 -21.23 -4.20
N THR A 102 -3.25 -20.45 -5.17
CA THR A 102 -3.10 -19.00 -5.18
C THR A 102 -3.80 -18.40 -3.96
N GLU A 103 -3.20 -17.39 -3.33
CA GLU A 103 -3.69 -16.72 -2.11
C GLU A 103 -5.18 -16.31 -2.17
N SER A 104 -5.74 -16.04 -3.36
CA SER A 104 -7.14 -15.64 -3.57
C SER A 104 -8.19 -16.73 -3.29
N GLN A 105 -7.80 -17.99 -3.12
CA GLN A 105 -8.76 -19.11 -3.07
C GLN A 105 -8.77 -19.87 -1.74
N MET A 106 -7.99 -19.43 -0.74
CA MET A 106 -7.97 -20.12 0.56
C MET A 106 -9.25 -19.84 1.35
N GLN A 107 -9.98 -20.92 1.62
CA GLN A 107 -11.23 -20.98 2.37
C GLN A 107 -10.99 -21.36 3.83
N SER A 108 -11.83 -20.85 4.71
CA SER A 108 -11.89 -21.30 6.10
C SER A 108 -12.54 -22.67 6.24
N VAL A 109 -12.23 -23.38 7.33
CA VAL A 109 -12.92 -24.60 7.77
C VAL A 109 -14.43 -24.40 7.96
N PHE A 110 -14.88 -23.15 8.11
CA PHE A 110 -16.28 -22.79 8.32
C PHE A 110 -17.10 -22.61 7.04
N THR A 111 -16.47 -22.61 5.86
CA THR A 111 -17.12 -22.26 4.58
C THR A 111 -18.39 -23.09 4.30
N ASP A 112 -18.37 -24.38 4.63
CA ASP A 112 -19.45 -25.31 4.36
C ASP A 112 -20.37 -25.58 5.56
N ILE A 113 -20.28 -24.78 6.64
CA ILE A 113 -21.06 -25.05 7.86
C ILE A 113 -22.57 -25.00 7.63
N GLY A 114 -23.03 -24.19 6.67
CA GLY A 114 -24.46 -24.08 6.32
C GLY A 114 -25.05 -25.37 5.74
N LYS A 115 -24.23 -26.32 5.29
CA LYS A 115 -24.65 -27.64 4.80
C LYS A 115 -24.88 -28.65 5.92
N ILE A 116 -24.41 -28.39 7.15
CA ILE A 116 -24.49 -29.32 8.27
C ILE A 116 -25.91 -29.31 8.87
N ASN A 117 -26.48 -30.49 9.10
CA ASN A 117 -27.74 -30.63 9.80
C ASN A 117 -27.53 -30.62 11.32
N PHE A 118 -27.72 -29.46 11.95
CA PHE A 118 -27.61 -29.28 13.41
C PHE A 118 -28.61 -30.10 14.25
N ARG A 119 -29.66 -30.65 13.65
CA ARG A 119 -30.67 -31.46 14.35
C ARG A 119 -30.50 -32.97 14.13
N ASP A 120 -29.41 -33.39 13.50
CA ASP A 120 -29.08 -34.80 13.40
C ASP A 120 -28.88 -35.38 14.82
N PRO A 121 -29.63 -36.42 15.23
CA PRO A 121 -29.47 -37.05 16.54
C PRO A 121 -28.07 -37.64 16.79
N SER A 122 -27.26 -37.84 15.74
CA SER A 122 -25.85 -38.22 15.91
C SER A 122 -24.99 -37.07 16.45
N ASN A 123 -25.39 -35.82 16.22
CA ASN A 123 -24.61 -34.61 16.47
C ASN A 123 -25.24 -33.69 17.53
N TYR A 124 -26.44 -34.02 18.00
CA TYR A 124 -27.20 -33.20 18.94
C TYR A 124 -27.92 -34.06 19.97
N TYR A 125 -27.93 -33.59 21.21
CA TYR A 125 -28.75 -34.18 22.26
C TYR A 125 -29.30 -33.13 23.23
N VAL A 126 -30.58 -33.25 23.57
CA VAL A 126 -31.21 -32.46 24.64
C VAL A 126 -30.84 -33.10 25.96
N ILE A 127 -30.20 -32.34 26.85
CA ILE A 127 -29.94 -32.76 28.21
C ILE A 127 -31.30 -32.88 28.89
N PRO A 128 -31.75 -34.09 29.28
CA PRO A 128 -33.01 -34.24 29.97
C PRO A 128 -32.97 -33.43 31.26
N SER A 129 -34.10 -32.85 31.67
CA SER A 129 -34.27 -32.23 32.98
C SER A 129 -34.25 -33.32 34.05
N VAL A 130 -33.10 -33.93 34.27
CA VAL A 130 -32.91 -34.99 35.26
C VAL A 130 -32.86 -34.33 36.65
N PRO A 131 -33.57 -34.86 37.67
CA PRO A 131 -33.35 -34.45 39.05
C PRO A 131 -31.92 -34.81 39.43
N GLY A 132 -31.01 -33.83 39.36
CA GLY A 132 -29.59 -34.08 39.53
C GLY A 132 -28.67 -33.09 38.82
N LEU A 133 -29.09 -32.34 37.80
CA LEU A 133 -28.23 -31.27 37.27
C LEU A 133 -28.24 -30.06 38.21
N ALA A 134 -27.07 -29.49 38.50
CA ALA A 134 -26.99 -28.29 39.32
C ALA A 134 -27.60 -27.09 38.55
N SER A 135 -28.68 -26.49 39.06
CA SER A 135 -29.41 -25.39 38.41
C SER A 135 -28.57 -24.12 38.19
N ASN A 136 -27.44 -24.00 38.91
CA ASN A 136 -26.49 -22.90 38.82
C ASN A 136 -25.07 -23.39 38.46
N SER A 137 -24.94 -24.47 37.67
CA SER A 137 -23.63 -24.95 37.24
C SER A 137 -22.84 -23.85 36.51
N VAL A 138 -21.58 -23.69 36.90
CA VAL A 138 -20.61 -22.72 36.32
C VAL A 138 -19.46 -23.45 35.63
N ALA A 139 -19.39 -24.79 35.71
CA ALA A 139 -18.33 -25.58 35.12
C ALA A 139 -18.86 -26.51 34.03
N SER A 140 -18.08 -26.67 32.97
CA SER A 140 -18.31 -27.69 31.95
C SER A 140 -16.98 -28.09 31.32
N ALA A 141 -16.89 -29.31 30.81
CA ALA A 141 -15.76 -29.76 30.02
C ALA A 141 -16.22 -30.75 28.94
N ALA A 142 -15.57 -30.77 27.78
CA ALA A 142 -15.82 -31.77 26.75
C ALA A 142 -14.54 -32.23 26.08
N TRP A 143 -14.55 -33.47 25.58
CA TRP A 143 -13.43 -34.09 24.87
C TRP A 143 -13.92 -35.17 23.91
N LEU A 144 -13.01 -35.65 23.07
CA LEU A 144 -13.21 -36.81 22.21
C LEU A 144 -12.50 -38.03 22.78
N SER A 145 -13.15 -39.20 22.77
CA SER A 145 -12.49 -40.47 23.07
C SER A 145 -11.58 -40.90 21.92
N SER A 146 -10.67 -41.84 22.20
CA SER A 146 -9.84 -42.48 21.17
C SER A 146 -10.65 -43.24 20.11
N GLU A 147 -11.92 -43.57 20.41
CA GLU A 147 -12.86 -44.19 19.46
C GLU A 147 -13.74 -43.18 18.70
N GLY A 148 -13.52 -41.86 18.90
CA GLY A 148 -14.25 -40.80 18.21
C GLY A 148 -15.62 -40.45 18.81
N GLU A 149 -15.89 -40.89 20.03
CA GLU A 149 -17.10 -40.55 20.79
C GLU A 149 -16.95 -39.16 21.41
N ALA A 150 -18.01 -38.37 21.42
CA ALA A 150 -17.99 -37.05 22.07
C ALA A 150 -18.54 -37.15 23.49
N LEU A 151 -17.73 -36.75 24.47
CA LEU A 151 -18.07 -36.79 25.88
C LEU A 151 -18.18 -35.37 26.45
N PHE A 152 -19.20 -35.16 27.29
CA PHE A 152 -19.50 -33.88 27.92
C PHE A 152 -19.68 -34.07 29.42
N ALA A 153 -18.83 -33.41 30.22
CA ALA A 153 -18.87 -33.42 31.67
C ALA A 153 -19.58 -32.17 32.23
N LEU A 154 -20.50 -32.41 33.15
CA LEU A 154 -21.35 -31.42 33.81
C LEU A 154 -21.42 -31.70 35.32
N PRO A 155 -21.40 -30.68 36.19
CA PRO A 155 -21.63 -30.83 37.62
C PRO A 155 -22.98 -31.47 37.98
N SER A 156 -22.94 -32.47 38.86
CA SER A 156 -24.11 -33.02 39.53
C SER A 156 -24.47 -32.19 40.76
N ALA A 157 -25.76 -31.98 41.00
CA ALA A 157 -26.35 -31.41 42.20
C ALA A 157 -26.00 -32.23 43.47
N ALA A 158 -25.60 -33.50 43.32
CA ALA A 158 -25.10 -34.32 44.40
C ALA A 158 -23.58 -34.16 44.66
N GLY A 159 -22.91 -33.19 44.03
CA GLY A 159 -21.46 -32.95 44.17
C GLY A 159 -20.57 -33.88 43.33
N GLY A 160 -21.17 -34.68 42.43
CA GLY A 160 -20.46 -35.52 41.45
C GLY A 160 -20.30 -34.88 40.07
N ILE A 161 -19.92 -35.68 39.07
CA ILE A 161 -19.79 -35.25 37.67
C ILE A 161 -20.68 -36.14 36.79
N PHE A 162 -21.64 -35.54 36.08
CA PHE A 162 -22.39 -36.18 35.00
C PHE A 162 -21.58 -36.15 33.71
N VAL A 163 -21.39 -37.31 33.08
CA VAL A 163 -20.76 -37.45 31.77
C VAL A 163 -21.79 -37.97 30.77
N LEU A 164 -22.10 -37.16 29.76
CA LEU A 164 -22.92 -37.51 28.61
C LEU A 164 -22.00 -38.01 27.49
N LYS A 165 -22.34 -39.12 26.85
CA LYS A 165 -21.55 -39.70 25.75
C LYS A 165 -22.40 -39.85 24.50
N LEU A 166 -22.00 -39.16 23.44
CA LEU A 166 -22.55 -39.28 22.09
C LEU A 166 -21.78 -40.34 21.30
N PRO A 167 -22.47 -41.19 20.52
CA PRO A 167 -21.83 -42.20 19.67
C PRO A 167 -20.95 -41.55 18.59
N PRO A 168 -19.98 -42.28 18.02
CA PRO A 168 -19.16 -41.77 16.93
C PRO A 168 -20.00 -41.47 15.68
N PRO A 169 -19.54 -40.59 14.78
CA PRO A 169 -20.29 -40.24 13.58
C PRO A 169 -20.54 -41.48 12.70
N ASP A 170 -21.70 -41.49 12.03
CA ASP A 170 -22.15 -42.55 11.10
C ASP A 170 -22.32 -43.97 11.70
N VAL A 171 -22.13 -44.13 13.02
CA VAL A 171 -22.40 -45.39 13.74
C VAL A 171 -23.73 -45.27 14.50
N PRO A 172 -24.70 -46.18 14.28
CA PRO A 172 -25.94 -46.17 15.04
C PRO A 172 -25.67 -46.51 16.51
N GLY A 173 -25.91 -45.54 17.40
CA GLY A 173 -25.76 -45.71 18.84
C GLY A 173 -26.72 -44.81 19.63
N THR A 174 -27.08 -45.21 20.85
CA THR A 174 -27.90 -44.40 21.76
C THR A 174 -27.00 -43.61 22.71
N VAL A 175 -27.39 -42.37 23.03
CA VAL A 175 -26.70 -41.53 24.01
C VAL A 175 -26.70 -42.21 25.37
N SER A 176 -25.52 -42.31 25.99
CA SER A 176 -25.36 -42.88 27.33
C SER A 176 -24.99 -41.80 28.34
N VAL A 177 -25.49 -41.92 29.58
CA VAL A 177 -25.24 -40.98 30.67
C VAL A 177 -24.65 -41.74 31.85
N VAL A 178 -23.54 -41.24 32.39
CA VAL A 178 -22.83 -41.82 33.55
C VAL A 178 -22.67 -40.74 34.61
N GLU A 179 -22.92 -41.06 35.88
CA GLU A 179 -22.70 -40.14 37.00
C GLU A 179 -21.54 -40.63 37.87
N LEU A 180 -20.46 -39.86 37.93
CA LEU A 180 -19.28 -40.12 38.75
C LEU A 180 -19.54 -39.62 40.18
N LYS A 181 -19.62 -40.55 41.16
CA LYS A 181 -19.88 -40.25 42.59
C LYS A 181 -18.76 -40.72 43.51
N GLN A 182 -18.45 -39.91 44.52
CA GLN A 182 -17.34 -40.18 45.42
C GLN A 182 -17.80 -41.30 46.36
N SER A 183 -17.35 -42.52 46.08
CA SER A 183 -17.81 -43.71 46.78
C SER A 183 -17.03 -43.86 48.08
N SER A 184 -17.40 -43.14 49.14
CA SER A 184 -16.90 -43.50 50.47
C SER A 184 -17.66 -44.74 50.97
N VAL A 185 -16.93 -45.84 51.14
CA VAL A 185 -17.48 -47.11 51.67
C VAL A 185 -18.15 -46.86 53.03
N MET A 186 -17.60 -45.96 53.84
CA MET A 186 -18.18 -45.54 55.12
C MET A 186 -19.52 -44.81 54.99
N GLN A 187 -19.71 -43.91 54.02
CA GLN A 187 -21.02 -43.29 53.80
C GLN A 187 -22.02 -44.33 53.29
N ARG A 188 -21.65 -45.25 52.39
CA ARG A 188 -22.57 -46.32 51.93
C ARG A 188 -23.12 -47.20 53.06
N PHE A 189 -22.31 -47.48 54.09
CA PHE A 189 -22.75 -48.26 55.26
C PHE A 189 -23.60 -47.45 56.26
N LEU A 190 -23.31 -46.17 56.48
CA LEU A 190 -24.09 -45.29 57.38
C LEU A 190 -25.37 -44.73 56.71
N THR A 191 -25.38 -44.62 55.38
CA THR A 191 -26.49 -44.03 54.62
C THR A 191 -27.75 -44.89 54.56
N GLY A 192 -27.64 -46.20 54.83
CA GLY A 192 -28.77 -47.14 54.80
C GLY A 192 -29.67 -47.14 56.04
N TRP A 193 -29.28 -46.45 57.14
CA TRP A 193 -29.97 -46.55 58.44
C TRP A 193 -30.66 -45.27 58.94
N MET A 194 -30.55 -44.12 58.25
CA MET A 194 -31.21 -42.88 58.68
C MET A 194 -31.99 -42.16 57.56
N PRO A 195 -33.24 -41.72 57.83
CA PRO A 195 -34.06 -40.94 56.89
C PRO A 195 -33.44 -39.60 56.50
N THR A 196 -33.69 -39.16 55.26
CA THR A 196 -33.19 -37.93 54.65
C THR A 196 -33.55 -36.64 55.39
N ALA A 197 -34.58 -36.63 56.24
CA ALA A 197 -35.05 -35.44 56.97
C ALA A 197 -34.19 -35.04 58.18
N ILE A 198 -33.26 -35.90 58.64
CA ILE A 198 -32.37 -35.65 59.79
C ILE A 198 -30.93 -35.39 59.32
N ARG A 199 -30.62 -35.65 58.04
CA ARG A 199 -29.43 -35.07 57.43
C ARG A 199 -29.70 -33.58 57.26
N GLY A 200 -28.90 -32.74 57.93
CA GLY A 200 -28.62 -31.44 57.33
C GLY A 200 -28.19 -31.72 55.89
N ASP A 201 -28.73 -30.96 54.94
CA ASP A 201 -28.46 -31.12 53.51
C ASP A 201 -27.03 -31.60 53.28
N CYS A 202 -26.81 -32.65 52.48
CA CYS A 202 -25.49 -32.87 51.89
C CYS A 202 -25.17 -31.55 51.17
N GLY A 203 -24.35 -30.72 51.81
CA GLY A 203 -24.34 -29.30 51.52
C GLY A 203 -23.83 -29.01 50.11
N PRO A 204 -24.09 -27.81 49.59
CA PRO A 204 -23.59 -27.34 48.29
C PRO A 204 -22.04 -27.31 48.16
N SER A 205 -21.28 -27.73 49.17
CA SER A 205 -19.82 -27.63 49.24
C SER A 205 -19.05 -28.55 48.29
N ASP A 206 -19.62 -29.67 47.83
CA ASP A 206 -18.92 -30.60 46.92
C ASP A 206 -19.04 -30.21 45.43
N LEU A 207 -19.78 -29.14 45.09
CA LEU A 207 -20.01 -28.75 43.70
C LEU A 207 -18.70 -28.32 42.98
N PRO A 208 -18.38 -28.90 41.81
CA PRO A 208 -17.30 -28.43 40.96
C PRO A 208 -17.56 -27.01 40.41
N ILE A 209 -16.57 -26.12 40.57
CA ILE A 209 -16.56 -24.74 40.02
C ILE A 209 -15.73 -24.67 38.75
N SER A 210 -14.68 -25.49 38.66
CA SER A 210 -13.79 -25.56 37.49
C SER A 210 -13.53 -27.03 37.17
N LEU A 211 -13.70 -27.38 35.90
CA LEU A 211 -13.53 -28.72 35.37
C LEU A 211 -12.52 -28.67 34.23
N SER A 212 -11.54 -29.57 34.27
CA SER A 212 -10.55 -29.74 33.20
C SER A 212 -10.33 -31.22 32.95
N VAL A 213 -10.06 -31.59 31.70
CA VAL A 213 -9.89 -32.99 31.30
C VAL A 213 -8.53 -33.16 30.64
N HIS A 214 -7.84 -34.23 31.02
CA HIS A 214 -6.63 -34.68 30.34
C HIS A 214 -6.85 -36.11 29.84
N CYS A 215 -6.69 -36.31 28.54
CA CYS A 215 -6.79 -37.63 27.93
C CYS A 215 -5.39 -38.23 27.83
N LEU A 216 -5.20 -39.41 28.42
CA LEU A 216 -3.94 -40.15 28.39
C LEU A 216 -4.24 -41.61 28.04
N ASP A 217 -3.61 -42.10 26.97
CA ASP A 217 -3.83 -43.45 26.42
C ASP A 217 -5.32 -43.73 26.09
N HIS A 218 -5.95 -44.65 26.85
CA HIS A 218 -7.35 -45.07 26.71
C HIS A 218 -8.23 -44.60 27.89
N ASP A 219 -7.74 -43.70 28.75
CA ASP A 219 -8.50 -43.14 29.87
C ASP A 219 -8.56 -41.61 29.80
N ALA A 220 -9.60 -41.05 30.41
CA ALA A 220 -9.79 -39.62 30.55
C ALA A 220 -9.80 -39.27 32.04
N PHE A 221 -8.85 -38.45 32.45
CA PHE A 221 -8.77 -37.95 33.82
C PHE A 221 -9.50 -36.62 33.94
N LEU A 222 -10.56 -36.59 34.75
CA LEU A 222 -11.32 -35.39 35.04
C LEU A 222 -10.83 -34.78 36.35
N PHE A 223 -10.37 -33.54 36.29
CA PHE A 223 -9.98 -32.74 37.45
C PHE A 223 -11.10 -31.76 37.78
N ALA A 224 -11.57 -31.81 39.03
CA ALA A 224 -12.64 -30.98 39.54
C ALA A 224 -12.17 -30.20 40.76
N LEU A 225 -12.20 -28.87 40.64
CA LEU A 225 -11.97 -27.95 41.75
C LEU A 225 -13.32 -27.55 42.35
N CYS A 226 -13.56 -27.91 43.60
CA CYS A 226 -14.87 -27.83 44.25
C CYS A 226 -15.00 -26.67 45.25
N GLN A 227 -16.24 -26.35 45.66
CA GLN A 227 -16.56 -25.27 46.60
C GLN A 227 -15.98 -25.46 48.00
N ASP A 228 -15.58 -26.67 48.35
CA ASP A 228 -14.89 -27.03 49.59
C ASP A 228 -13.36 -26.88 49.51
N HIS A 229 -12.85 -26.19 48.48
CA HIS A 229 -11.43 -25.92 48.26
C HIS A 229 -10.58 -27.16 47.96
N LYS A 230 -11.21 -28.30 47.64
CA LYS A 230 -10.48 -29.52 47.29
C LYS A 230 -10.41 -29.73 45.79
N LEU A 231 -9.28 -30.27 45.36
CA LEU A 231 -9.06 -30.75 44.00
C LEU A 231 -9.27 -32.27 43.97
N ARG A 232 -10.23 -32.72 43.17
CA ARG A 232 -10.57 -34.14 42.99
C ARG A 232 -10.21 -34.58 41.58
N MET A 233 -9.57 -35.74 41.44
CA MET A 233 -9.26 -36.38 40.15
C MET A 233 -10.07 -37.66 40.00
N TRP A 234 -10.65 -37.86 38.83
CA TRP A 234 -11.48 -39.02 38.50
C TRP A 234 -10.98 -39.70 37.25
N SER A 235 -10.98 -41.03 37.25
CA SER A 235 -10.84 -41.82 36.01
C SER A 235 -12.23 -42.07 35.43
N TYR A 236 -12.40 -41.75 34.15
CA TYR A 236 -13.63 -42.07 33.42
C TYR A 236 -13.76 -43.59 33.20
N LYS A 237 -12.65 -44.27 32.89
CA LYS A 237 -12.62 -45.72 32.66
C LYS A 237 -12.98 -46.51 33.91
N ASP A 238 -12.37 -46.18 35.06
CA ASP A 238 -12.60 -46.87 36.32
C ASP A 238 -13.87 -46.38 37.03
N GLN A 239 -14.39 -45.20 36.65
CA GLN A 239 -15.55 -44.52 37.26
C GLN A 239 -15.39 -44.23 38.76
N MET A 240 -14.15 -44.01 39.20
CA MET A 240 -13.80 -43.82 40.62
C MET A 240 -12.96 -42.55 40.79
N CYS A 241 -13.06 -41.94 41.97
CA CYS A 241 -12.19 -40.83 42.36
C CYS A 241 -10.83 -41.39 42.80
N LEU A 242 -9.77 -41.04 42.07
CA LEU A 242 -8.42 -41.56 42.26
C LEU A 242 -7.61 -40.74 43.26
N MET A 243 -7.88 -39.44 43.37
CA MET A 243 -7.13 -38.52 44.22
C MET A 243 -8.03 -37.40 44.74
N VAL A 244 -7.82 -37.03 46.00
CA VAL A 244 -8.42 -35.85 46.64
C VAL A 244 -7.30 -35.11 47.36
N ALA A 245 -7.09 -33.85 47.01
CA ALA A 245 -6.10 -32.97 47.63
C ALA A 245 -6.79 -31.75 48.26
N ASP A 246 -6.44 -31.44 49.50
CA ASP A 246 -6.91 -30.23 50.19
C ASP A 246 -5.97 -29.07 49.89
N LEU A 247 -6.43 -28.09 49.12
CA LEU A 247 -5.57 -26.98 48.68
C LEU A 247 -5.33 -25.96 49.79
N LEU A 248 -6.11 -25.99 50.87
CA LEU A 248 -5.90 -25.09 52.00
C LEU A 248 -4.62 -25.40 52.78
N GLU A 249 -4.03 -26.60 52.61
CA GLU A 249 -2.73 -26.95 53.18
C GLU A 249 -1.59 -26.08 52.62
N PHE A 250 -1.74 -25.58 51.39
CA PHE A 250 -0.74 -24.77 50.68
C PHE A 250 -0.98 -23.25 50.81
N MET A 251 -2.01 -22.84 51.56
CA MET A 251 -2.41 -21.45 51.76
C MET A 251 -2.10 -20.99 53.20
N PRO A 252 -1.66 -19.74 53.42
CA PRO A 252 -1.61 -19.16 54.76
C PRO A 252 -3.06 -18.95 55.26
N VAL A 253 -3.56 -19.90 56.03
CA VAL A 253 -4.97 -20.04 56.40
C VAL A 253 -5.48 -18.84 57.22
N SER A 254 -6.47 -18.10 56.70
CA SER A 254 -7.38 -17.29 57.53
C SER A 254 -8.57 -18.16 57.98
N ARG A 255 -9.03 -18.01 59.24
CA ARG A 255 -10.19 -18.77 59.74
C ARG A 255 -11.45 -18.54 58.90
N ASP A 256 -11.55 -17.37 58.27
CA ASP A 256 -12.69 -16.95 57.44
C ASP A 256 -12.76 -17.73 56.12
N LEU A 257 -11.61 -18.12 55.53
CA LEU A 257 -11.58 -18.86 54.26
C LEU A 257 -12.17 -20.26 54.40
N ARG A 258 -11.96 -20.93 55.54
CA ARG A 258 -12.45 -22.29 55.80
C ARG A 258 -13.98 -22.40 55.87
N LEU A 259 -14.67 -21.28 56.07
CA LEU A 259 -16.12 -21.22 56.24
C LEU A 259 -16.85 -20.69 55.00
N ALA A 260 -16.12 -20.10 54.04
CA ALA A 260 -16.68 -19.52 52.83
C ALA A 260 -16.66 -20.53 51.67
N ALA A 261 -17.71 -20.59 50.87
CA ALA A 261 -17.68 -21.38 49.64
C ALA A 261 -16.73 -20.75 48.62
N GLY A 262 -15.84 -21.54 48.05
CA GLY A 262 -14.94 -21.09 47.00
C GLY A 262 -15.67 -20.82 45.69
N THR A 263 -16.06 -19.59 45.39
CA THR A 263 -16.85 -19.29 44.16
C THR A 263 -16.00 -18.79 42.98
N GLY A 264 -14.77 -18.36 43.24
CA GLY A 264 -13.87 -17.77 42.24
C GLY A 264 -12.65 -18.63 41.86
N HIS A 265 -12.62 -19.90 42.27
CA HIS A 265 -11.49 -20.78 42.02
C HIS A 265 -11.41 -21.23 40.56
N ARG A 266 -10.18 -21.33 40.02
CA ARG A 266 -9.96 -21.73 38.63
C ARG A 266 -8.82 -22.72 38.51
N LEU A 267 -8.98 -23.69 37.61
CA LEU A 267 -8.02 -24.73 37.30
C LEU A 267 -7.62 -24.67 35.83
N ARG A 268 -6.32 -24.72 35.56
CA ARG A 268 -5.75 -24.89 34.21
C ARG A 268 -4.74 -26.02 34.21
N LEU A 269 -4.65 -26.73 33.08
CA LEU A 269 -3.72 -27.84 32.89
C LEU A 269 -2.71 -27.47 31.81
N ALA A 270 -1.47 -27.90 31.98
CA ALA A 270 -0.42 -27.82 30.96
C ALA A 270 0.32 -29.15 30.91
N PHE A 271 0.75 -29.58 29.73
CA PHE A 271 1.45 -30.86 29.56
C PHE A 271 2.82 -30.64 28.92
N SER A 272 3.85 -31.22 29.53
CA SER A 272 5.20 -31.29 28.99
C SER A 272 5.56 -32.74 28.68
N GLN A 273 6.14 -32.98 27.50
CA GLN A 273 6.59 -34.33 27.13
C GLN A 273 7.70 -34.87 28.03
N SER A 274 8.53 -33.99 28.60
CA SER A 274 9.66 -34.37 29.46
C SER A 274 9.28 -34.50 30.93
N LEU A 275 8.39 -33.63 31.42
CA LEU A 275 8.10 -33.48 32.86
C LEU A 275 6.66 -33.91 33.23
N GLY A 276 5.80 -34.22 32.26
CA GLY A 276 4.43 -34.69 32.51
C GLY A 276 3.40 -33.57 32.68
N LEU A 277 2.36 -33.85 33.47
CA LEU A 277 1.19 -32.98 33.61
C LEU A 277 1.35 -31.99 34.78
N TYR A 278 1.19 -30.71 34.47
CA TYR A 278 1.16 -29.60 35.43
C TYR A 278 -0.27 -29.13 35.66
N LEU A 279 -0.56 -28.79 36.91
CA LEU A 279 -1.83 -28.25 37.37
C LEU A 279 -1.59 -26.87 37.98
N GLY A 280 -2.13 -25.84 37.36
CA GLY A 280 -2.15 -24.49 37.88
C GLY A 280 -3.51 -24.22 38.51
N VAL A 281 -3.51 -23.87 39.79
CA VAL A 281 -4.73 -23.58 40.55
C VAL A 281 -4.68 -22.16 41.07
N TYR A 282 -5.71 -21.38 40.75
CA TYR A 282 -5.94 -20.08 41.39
C TYR A 282 -6.97 -20.21 42.50
N MET A 283 -6.53 -19.88 43.71
CA MET A 283 -7.37 -19.81 44.91
C MET A 283 -7.79 -18.36 45.15
N HIS A 284 -9.04 -18.04 44.83
CA HIS A 284 -9.67 -16.77 45.20
C HIS A 284 -9.78 -16.65 46.72
N ALA A 285 -9.33 -15.52 47.25
CA ALA A 285 -9.48 -15.15 48.65
C ALA A 285 -9.78 -13.64 48.78
N PRO A 286 -10.54 -13.20 49.81
CA PRO A 286 -11.06 -11.83 49.89
C PRO A 286 -10.00 -10.72 49.98
N LYS A 287 -8.79 -11.04 50.46
CA LYS A 287 -7.71 -10.07 50.65
C LYS A 287 -6.64 -10.13 49.57
N ARG A 288 -6.14 -11.34 49.29
CA ARG A 288 -5.13 -11.63 48.25
C ARG A 288 -5.35 -13.05 47.75
N GLY A 289 -5.59 -13.21 46.45
CA GLY A 289 -5.61 -14.52 45.81
C GLY A 289 -4.21 -15.16 45.77
N GLN A 290 -4.14 -16.46 45.53
CA GLN A 290 -2.89 -17.20 45.43
C GLN A 290 -2.94 -18.17 44.25
N PHE A 291 -1.85 -18.26 43.51
CA PHE A 291 -1.60 -19.29 42.51
C PHE A 291 -0.78 -20.41 43.14
N CYS A 292 -1.16 -21.65 42.89
CA CYS A 292 -0.39 -22.83 43.26
C CYS A 292 -0.13 -23.66 42.00
N VAL A 293 1.11 -24.04 41.77
CA VAL A 293 1.50 -24.94 40.67
C VAL A 293 1.88 -26.30 41.24
N PHE A 294 1.29 -27.35 40.66
CA PHE A 294 1.54 -28.73 41.05
C PHE A 294 1.96 -29.57 39.84
N GLN A 295 2.78 -30.58 40.07
CA GLN A 295 3.07 -31.64 39.11
C GLN A 295 2.31 -32.90 39.53
N LEU A 296 1.61 -33.53 38.58
CA LEU A 296 0.98 -34.82 38.83
C LEU A 296 2.02 -35.93 38.76
N VAL A 297 2.23 -36.61 39.88
CA VAL A 297 3.15 -37.75 39.96
C VAL A 297 2.35 -39.03 40.15
N SER A 298 2.67 -40.03 39.34
CA SER A 298 2.11 -41.38 39.47
C SER A 298 3.13 -42.29 40.13
N THR A 299 2.73 -42.95 41.22
CA THR A 299 3.54 -43.99 41.88
C THR A 299 3.24 -45.36 41.27
N GLU A 300 4.15 -46.33 41.41
CA GLU A 300 4.07 -47.70 40.85
C GLU A 300 2.76 -48.47 41.18
N SER A 301 1.92 -47.96 42.09
CA SER A 301 0.66 -48.56 42.53
C SER A 301 -0.62 -47.92 41.97
N ASN A 302 -0.55 -47.15 40.86
CA ASN A 302 -1.67 -46.34 40.34
C ASN A 302 -2.24 -45.35 41.38
N ARG A 303 -1.42 -44.95 42.35
CA ARG A 303 -1.73 -43.87 43.29
C ARG A 303 -1.13 -42.58 42.78
N TYR A 304 -1.99 -41.59 42.59
CA TYR A 304 -1.64 -40.26 42.14
C TYR A 304 -1.46 -39.33 43.33
N SER A 305 -0.40 -38.52 43.29
CA SER A 305 -0.17 -37.42 44.23
C SER A 305 0.16 -36.14 43.47
N LEU A 306 -0.01 -35.01 44.16
CA LEU A 306 0.39 -33.70 43.66
C LEU A 306 1.69 -33.29 44.35
N ASP A 307 2.73 -33.12 43.57
CA ASP A 307 3.98 -32.53 44.05
C ASP A 307 3.88 -31.00 43.87
N HIS A 308 4.07 -30.27 44.97
CA HIS A 308 4.01 -28.81 44.97
C HIS A 308 5.30 -28.22 44.39
N ILE A 309 5.16 -27.35 43.40
CA ILE A 309 6.30 -26.66 42.75
C ILE A 309 6.45 -25.25 43.29
N SER A 310 5.38 -24.45 43.24
CA SER A 310 5.43 -23.04 43.61
C SER A 310 4.09 -22.51 44.12
N SER A 311 4.17 -21.51 44.99
CA SER A 311 3.04 -20.73 45.52
C SER A 311 3.32 -19.25 45.31
N LEU A 312 2.46 -18.57 44.57
CA LEU A 312 2.65 -17.18 44.15
C LEU A 312 1.46 -16.33 44.59
N PHE A 313 1.72 -15.24 45.30
CA PHE A 313 0.67 -14.34 45.76
C PHE A 313 0.25 -13.39 44.64
N SER A 314 -1.06 -13.15 44.55
CA SER A 314 -1.65 -12.13 43.69
C SER A 314 -1.69 -10.78 44.40
N SER A 315 -1.69 -9.70 43.64
CA SER A 315 -2.06 -8.35 44.11
C SER A 315 -3.57 -8.28 44.47
N GLN A 316 -4.04 -7.12 44.93
CA GLN A 316 -5.45 -6.86 45.27
C GLN A 316 -6.40 -6.85 44.05
N GLU A 317 -5.86 -6.98 42.84
CA GLU A 317 -6.60 -6.96 41.58
C GLU A 317 -7.50 -8.20 41.41
N THR A 318 -8.56 -8.07 40.62
CA THR A 318 -9.54 -9.14 40.39
C THR A 318 -9.17 -9.99 39.19
N LEU A 319 -9.01 -11.32 39.37
CA LEU A 319 -8.59 -12.21 38.29
C LEU A 319 -9.72 -12.43 37.26
N VAL A 320 -9.42 -12.17 36.00
CA VAL A 320 -10.32 -12.39 34.85
C VAL A 320 -10.07 -13.73 34.19
N ASP A 321 -8.80 -14.08 33.95
CA ASP A 321 -8.38 -15.36 33.41
C ASP A 321 -6.88 -15.59 33.60
N PHE A 322 -6.44 -16.84 33.47
CA PHE A 322 -5.02 -17.18 33.40
C PHE A 322 -4.79 -18.38 32.48
N ALA A 323 -3.58 -18.43 31.92
CA ALA A 323 -3.04 -19.52 31.12
C ALA A 323 -1.77 -20.07 31.79
N LEU A 324 -1.51 -21.36 31.59
CA LEU A 324 -0.39 -22.08 32.19
C LEU A 324 0.43 -22.75 31.09
N THR A 325 1.75 -22.67 31.21
CA THR A 325 2.71 -23.49 30.45
C THR A 325 3.51 -24.38 31.40
N SER A 326 4.47 -25.12 30.86
CA SER A 326 5.41 -25.88 31.67
C SER A 326 6.35 -25.04 32.53
N ALA A 327 6.57 -23.75 32.21
CA ALA A 327 7.52 -22.89 32.92
C ALA A 327 6.94 -21.54 33.41
N GLU A 328 5.85 -21.08 32.80
CA GLU A 328 5.29 -19.74 33.00
C GLU A 328 3.79 -19.75 33.28
N ILE A 329 3.34 -18.78 34.09
CA ILE A 329 1.94 -18.41 34.26
C ILE A 329 1.72 -17.05 33.63
N TRP A 330 0.69 -16.96 32.79
CA TRP A 330 0.18 -15.71 32.25
C TRP A 330 -1.17 -15.42 32.89
N ALA A 331 -1.34 -14.24 33.47
CA ALA A 331 -2.57 -13.88 34.16
C ALA A 331 -3.06 -12.49 33.76
N LEU A 332 -4.39 -12.36 33.74
CA LEU A 332 -5.13 -11.18 33.35
C LEU A 332 -6.03 -10.77 34.51
N TRP A 333 -5.91 -9.52 34.93
CA TRP A 333 -6.69 -8.92 36.00
C TRP A 333 -7.39 -7.64 35.56
N HIS A 334 -8.37 -7.21 36.37
CA HIS A 334 -8.83 -5.82 36.41
C HIS A 334 -8.35 -5.16 37.71
N ASN A 335 -7.85 -3.93 37.59
CA ASN A 335 -7.57 -3.07 38.75
C ASN A 335 -8.88 -2.51 39.37
N GLU A 336 -8.77 -1.70 40.43
CA GLU A 336 -9.92 -1.07 41.08
C GLU A 336 -10.71 -0.11 40.16
N GLU A 337 -10.04 0.44 39.15
CA GLU A 337 -10.60 1.32 38.12
C GLU A 337 -11.14 0.56 36.88
N ASN A 338 -11.20 -0.78 36.93
CA ASN A 338 -11.57 -1.67 35.82
C ASN A 338 -10.65 -1.63 34.58
N GLN A 339 -9.42 -1.12 34.72
CA GLN A 339 -8.40 -1.19 33.67
C GLN A 339 -7.78 -2.58 33.58
N THR A 340 -7.33 -2.94 32.39
CA THR A 340 -6.80 -4.27 32.09
C THR A 340 -5.33 -4.38 32.48
N VAL A 341 -5.01 -5.31 33.37
CA VAL A 341 -3.62 -5.56 33.78
C VAL A 341 -3.23 -6.98 33.37
N VAL A 342 -2.13 -7.12 32.65
CA VAL A 342 -1.58 -8.42 32.25
C VAL A 342 -0.18 -8.54 32.82
N LYS A 343 0.10 -9.69 33.44
CA LYS A 343 1.42 -10.01 34.00
C LYS A 343 1.75 -11.46 33.72
N TYR A 344 3.04 -11.75 33.64
CA TYR A 344 3.54 -13.12 33.53
C TYR A 344 4.65 -13.38 34.54
N ILE A 345 4.87 -14.65 34.87
CA ILE A 345 5.92 -15.06 35.80
C ILE A 345 6.46 -16.42 35.40
N ASN A 346 7.79 -16.54 35.35
CA ASN A 346 8.47 -17.83 35.24
C ASN A 346 8.62 -18.43 36.64
N PHE A 347 7.86 -19.47 36.95
CA PHE A 347 7.81 -20.03 38.30
C PHE A 347 8.94 -21.03 38.60
N GLU A 348 9.75 -21.41 37.60
CA GLU A 348 10.92 -22.28 37.80
C GLU A 348 12.18 -21.48 38.14
N GLN A 349 12.38 -20.34 37.47
CA GLN A 349 13.61 -19.53 37.57
C GLN A 349 13.46 -18.34 38.52
N ASN A 350 12.24 -17.84 38.75
CA ASN A 350 12.03 -16.64 39.55
C ASN A 350 11.91 -16.95 41.04
N VAL A 351 13.06 -17.03 41.72
CA VAL A 351 13.14 -17.23 43.17
C VAL A 351 12.54 -16.06 43.96
N ALA A 352 12.50 -14.86 43.37
CA ALA A 352 11.96 -13.66 44.00
C ALA A 352 10.41 -13.58 43.98
N GLY A 353 9.74 -14.41 43.15
CA GLY A 353 8.28 -14.44 43.04
C GLY A 353 7.68 -13.17 42.46
N GLN A 354 8.45 -12.43 41.65
CA GLN A 354 8.04 -11.15 41.07
C GLN A 354 7.32 -11.32 39.73
N TRP A 355 6.25 -10.55 39.52
CA TRP A 355 5.48 -10.58 38.28
C TRP A 355 6.06 -9.59 37.27
N ASN A 356 6.32 -10.05 36.06
CA ASN A 356 6.72 -9.20 34.94
C ASN A 356 5.47 -8.56 34.34
N GLN A 357 5.45 -7.22 34.27
CA GLN A 357 4.32 -6.48 33.75
C GLN A 357 4.34 -6.46 32.21
N VAL A 358 3.15 -6.52 31.61
CA VAL A 358 2.96 -6.31 30.18
C VAL A 358 2.36 -4.93 29.96
N PHE A 359 3.00 -4.13 29.09
CA PHE A 359 2.47 -2.83 28.70
C PHE A 359 1.28 -3.01 27.76
N VAL A 360 0.09 -2.66 28.24
CA VAL A 360 -1.14 -2.68 27.44
C VAL A 360 -1.40 -1.29 26.90
N GLN A 361 -1.81 -1.18 25.64
CA GLN A 361 -2.19 0.09 25.05
C GLN A 361 -3.35 0.74 25.85
N PRO A 362 -3.19 2.00 26.28
CA PRO A 362 -4.27 2.72 26.96
C PRO A 362 -5.43 3.01 26.01
N LEU A 363 -6.60 3.27 26.60
CA LEU A 363 -7.75 3.76 25.86
C LEU A 363 -7.50 5.18 25.33
N PRO A 364 -8.27 5.64 24.33
CA PRO A 364 -8.25 7.04 23.93
C PRO A 364 -8.52 7.97 25.12
N GLU A 365 -7.99 9.19 25.07
CA GLU A 365 -8.13 10.18 26.15
C GLU A 365 -9.60 10.56 26.36
N GLU A 366 -9.99 10.94 27.58
CA GLU A 366 -11.39 11.28 27.88
C GLU A 366 -11.84 12.57 27.20
N GLU A 367 -10.92 13.52 27.00
CA GLU A 367 -11.20 14.83 26.40
C GLU A 367 -10.24 15.13 25.25
N VAL A 368 -10.76 15.78 24.21
CA VAL A 368 -9.97 16.28 23.07
C VAL A 368 -9.78 17.78 23.25
N THR A 369 -8.54 18.22 23.35
CA THR A 369 -8.21 19.65 23.45
C THR A 369 -8.25 20.30 22.07
N VAL A 370 -9.22 21.20 21.87
CA VAL A 370 -9.35 21.99 20.64
C VAL A 370 -8.88 23.42 20.91
N ARG A 371 -7.86 23.87 20.19
CA ARG A 371 -7.39 25.25 20.28
C ARG A 371 -8.34 26.21 19.56
N HIS A 372 -8.36 27.48 19.98
CA HIS A 372 -9.18 28.51 19.35
C HIS A 372 -8.78 28.84 17.89
N ASP A 373 -7.59 28.45 17.44
CA ASP A 373 -7.11 28.63 16.07
C ASP A 373 -7.44 27.47 15.11
N GLN A 374 -8.12 26.42 15.60
CA GLN A 374 -8.48 25.23 14.83
C GLN A 374 -10.01 25.11 14.65
N ASP A 375 -10.44 24.50 13.54
CA ASP A 375 -11.84 24.10 13.34
C ASP A 375 -12.13 22.87 14.22
N PRO A 376 -13.04 22.96 15.22
CA PRO A 376 -13.37 21.82 16.07
C PRO A 376 -13.77 20.59 15.27
N ARG A 377 -14.53 20.79 14.19
CA ARG A 377 -14.99 19.70 13.33
C ARG A 377 -13.82 18.94 12.72
N GLU A 378 -12.84 19.63 12.15
CA GLU A 378 -11.67 18.99 11.55
C GLU A 378 -10.84 18.24 12.60
N THR A 379 -10.59 18.85 13.76
CA THR A 379 -9.84 18.22 14.86
C THR A 379 -10.51 16.95 15.37
N TYR A 380 -11.83 16.98 15.64
CA TYR A 380 -12.55 15.78 16.10
C TYR A 380 -12.63 14.70 15.04
N LEU A 381 -12.82 15.05 13.76
CA LEU A 381 -12.82 14.08 12.67
C LEU A 381 -11.45 13.42 12.48
N GLU A 382 -10.38 14.20 12.55
CA GLU A 382 -9.02 13.66 12.49
C GLU A 382 -8.78 12.70 13.66
N TYR A 383 -9.16 13.08 14.88
CA TYR A 383 -8.96 12.25 16.07
C TYR A 383 -9.81 10.96 16.06
N LEU A 384 -11.10 11.04 15.67
CA LEU A 384 -12.01 9.89 15.63
C LEU A 384 -11.60 8.86 14.58
N PHE A 385 -11.19 9.34 13.39
CA PHE A 385 -10.87 8.49 12.25
C PHE A 385 -9.36 8.19 12.13
N MET A 386 -8.55 8.66 13.09
CA MET A 386 -7.14 8.28 13.21
C MET A 386 -7.03 6.74 13.35
N PRO A 387 -6.18 6.09 12.54
CA PRO A 387 -6.06 4.64 12.52
C PRO A 387 -5.83 4.04 13.92
N GLY A 388 -6.64 3.02 14.24
CA GLY A 388 -6.58 2.21 15.46
C GLY A 388 -6.85 2.91 16.79
N ARG A 389 -7.36 4.16 16.81
CA ARG A 389 -7.98 4.72 18.03
C ARG A 389 -9.35 4.10 18.31
N PHE A 390 -10.24 4.17 17.32
CA PHE A 390 -11.60 3.64 17.43
C PHE A 390 -11.84 2.50 16.44
N THR A 391 -12.61 1.51 16.86
CA THR A 391 -13.08 0.45 15.96
C THR A 391 -14.26 0.95 15.11
N ASN A 392 -14.38 0.48 13.86
CA ASN A 392 -15.53 0.79 13.00
C ASN A 392 -16.86 0.51 13.72
N ALA A 393 -16.92 -0.63 14.42
CA ALA A 393 -18.09 -1.05 15.19
C ALA A 393 -18.44 -0.11 16.36
N ALA A 394 -17.47 0.59 16.96
CA ALA A 394 -17.74 1.58 18.00
C ALA A 394 -18.40 2.84 17.40
N ILE A 395 -17.81 3.39 16.34
CA ILE A 395 -18.32 4.60 15.67
C ILE A 395 -19.69 4.35 15.04
N GLN A 396 -19.89 3.21 14.37
CA GLN A 396 -21.19 2.84 13.80
C GLN A 396 -22.29 2.71 14.85
N LYS A 397 -21.99 2.12 16.02
CA LYS A 397 -22.97 2.02 17.12
C LYS A 397 -23.27 3.37 17.74
N ALA A 398 -22.25 4.22 17.91
CA ALA A 398 -22.44 5.58 18.39
C ALA A 398 -23.34 6.36 17.42
N LEU A 399 -23.08 6.28 16.11
CA LEU A 399 -23.87 6.91 15.06
C LEU A 399 -25.34 6.44 15.07
N GLN A 400 -25.60 5.14 15.14
CA GLN A 400 -26.96 4.57 15.15
C GLN A 400 -27.81 5.09 16.32
N ILE A 401 -27.18 5.37 17.46
CA ILE A 401 -27.89 5.85 18.66
C ILE A 401 -28.01 7.37 18.62
N PHE A 402 -26.97 8.05 18.15
CA PHE A 402 -26.96 9.51 18.02
C PHE A 402 -28.01 10.00 17.01
N SER A 403 -28.17 9.32 15.86
CA SER A 403 -29.10 9.74 14.81
C SER A 403 -30.58 9.44 15.08
N GLN A 404 -30.94 8.79 16.21
CA GLN A 404 -32.29 8.34 16.58
C GLN A 404 -33.07 7.62 15.45
N GLY A 405 -32.37 7.14 14.41
CA GLY A 405 -32.93 6.71 13.15
C GLY A 405 -33.27 5.22 13.13
N THR A 406 -34.35 4.87 12.44
CA THR A 406 -34.77 3.47 12.18
C THR A 406 -33.93 2.80 11.08
N GLU A 407 -33.03 3.54 10.42
CA GLU A 407 -32.18 3.04 9.36
C GLU A 407 -31.01 2.23 9.94
N ARG A 408 -30.95 0.95 9.57
CA ARG A 408 -29.81 0.09 9.92
C ARG A 408 -28.67 0.41 8.98
N HIS A 409 -27.75 1.29 9.39
CA HIS A 409 -26.45 1.41 8.75
C HIS A 409 -25.69 0.09 8.96
N MET A 410 -25.69 -0.77 7.93
CA MET A 410 -24.92 -2.00 7.90
C MET A 410 -23.82 -1.85 6.86
N ASP A 411 -22.59 -2.10 7.29
CA ASP A 411 -21.41 -2.21 6.43
C ASP A 411 -21.05 -0.95 5.63
N LEU A 412 -21.09 0.24 6.27
CA LEU A 412 -20.57 1.48 5.69
C LEU A 412 -19.04 1.43 5.55
N THR A 413 -18.53 1.94 4.42
CA THR A 413 -17.09 2.21 4.24
C THR A 413 -16.62 3.34 5.16
N TRP A 414 -15.29 3.49 5.33
CA TRP A 414 -14.72 4.49 6.25
C TRP A 414 -15.07 5.93 5.83
N ASP A 415 -15.04 6.22 4.52
CA ASP A 415 -15.39 7.53 3.97
C ASP A 415 -16.89 7.83 4.03
N GLU A 416 -17.73 6.83 3.79
CA GLU A 416 -19.18 6.96 4.00
C GLU A 416 -19.48 7.19 5.47
N LEU A 417 -18.84 6.46 6.38
CA LEU A 417 -18.99 6.65 7.82
C LEU A 417 -18.57 8.06 8.25
N LYS A 418 -17.46 8.58 7.71
CA LYS A 418 -17.02 9.96 7.97
C LYS A 418 -18.08 10.97 7.53
N LYS A 419 -18.64 10.80 6.32
CA LYS A 419 -19.71 11.66 5.80
C LYS A 419 -20.99 11.58 6.64
N GLU A 420 -21.44 10.38 6.97
CA GLU A 420 -22.65 10.17 7.78
C GLU A 420 -22.49 10.75 9.19
N VAL A 421 -21.32 10.59 9.82
CA VAL A 421 -21.02 11.21 11.13
C VAL A 421 -21.06 12.74 11.02
N THR A 422 -20.44 13.33 9.99
CA THR A 422 -20.51 14.78 9.79
C THR A 422 -21.94 15.28 9.63
N LEU A 423 -22.75 14.59 8.81
CA LEU A 423 -24.14 14.96 8.58
C LEU A 423 -24.99 14.83 9.84
N ALA A 424 -24.79 13.76 10.62
CA ALA A 424 -25.53 13.54 11.86
C ALA A 424 -25.24 14.64 12.89
N VAL A 425 -23.97 14.95 13.15
CA VAL A 425 -23.58 15.99 14.12
C VAL A 425 -24.00 17.38 13.63
N GLU A 426 -23.83 17.68 12.33
CA GLU A 426 -24.27 18.96 11.75
C GLU A 426 -25.80 19.12 11.78
N SER A 427 -26.58 18.05 11.60
CA SER A 427 -28.05 18.10 11.65
C SER A 427 -28.57 18.40 13.06
N GLU A 428 -28.00 17.76 14.08
CA GLU A 428 -28.32 18.02 15.49
C GLU A 428 -27.90 19.45 15.87
N PHE A 429 -26.71 19.86 15.43
CA PHE A 429 -26.22 21.23 15.60
C PHE A 429 -27.18 22.26 14.98
N GLN A 430 -27.56 22.11 13.71
CA GLN A 430 -28.48 23.02 13.01
C GLN A 430 -29.86 23.08 13.67
N SER A 431 -30.34 21.98 14.25
CA SER A 431 -31.62 21.94 14.98
C SER A 431 -31.60 22.77 16.27
N SER A 432 -30.42 22.95 16.86
CA SER A 432 -30.22 23.67 18.13
C SER A 432 -29.98 25.16 17.98
N VAL A 433 -29.55 25.63 16.80
CA VAL A 433 -29.33 27.05 16.52
C VAL A 433 -30.68 27.72 16.27
N THR A 434 -31.31 28.21 17.34
CA THR A 434 -32.62 28.88 17.28
C THR A 434 -32.55 30.39 16.99
N GLU A 435 -31.37 31.00 17.09
CA GLU A 435 -31.15 32.45 16.93
C GLU A 435 -30.50 32.79 15.58
N TYR A 436 -31.02 33.82 14.89
CA TYR A 436 -30.56 34.25 13.56
C TYR A 436 -29.16 34.90 13.55
N GLU A 437 -28.61 35.29 14.72
CA GLU A 437 -27.29 35.90 14.88
C GLU A 437 -26.56 35.25 16.08
N CYS A 438 -25.80 34.18 15.83
CA CYS A 438 -24.92 33.57 16.84
C CYS A 438 -23.54 34.22 16.77
N SER A 439 -22.93 34.58 17.91
CA SER A 439 -21.55 35.09 17.91
C SER A 439 -20.56 33.98 17.50
N PRO A 440 -19.41 34.32 16.89
CA PRO A 440 -18.45 33.30 16.46
C PRO A 440 -17.89 32.48 17.64
N GLU A 441 -17.83 33.06 18.85
CA GLU A 441 -17.38 32.36 20.06
C GLU A 441 -18.42 31.37 20.57
N GLU A 442 -19.70 31.76 20.60
CA GLU A 442 -20.81 30.86 20.97
C GLU A 442 -20.97 29.74 19.93
N PHE A 443 -20.82 30.06 18.64
CA PHE A 443 -20.83 29.08 17.56
C PHE A 443 -19.73 28.03 17.74
N TRP A 444 -18.49 28.48 18.03
CA TRP A 444 -17.36 27.60 18.28
C TRP A 444 -17.58 26.72 19.52
N GLN A 445 -18.07 27.29 20.63
CA GLN A 445 -18.37 26.55 21.86
C GLN A 445 -19.44 25.49 21.64
N LEU A 446 -20.52 25.82 20.94
CA LEU A 446 -21.58 24.87 20.60
C LEU A 446 -21.03 23.74 19.72
N GLN A 447 -20.21 24.03 18.72
CA GLN A 447 -19.56 22.98 17.91
C GLN A 447 -18.73 22.03 18.78
N VAL A 448 -17.88 22.54 19.67
CA VAL A 448 -17.09 21.73 20.60
C VAL A 448 -17.99 20.86 21.49
N GLU A 449 -19.12 21.40 21.97
CA GLU A 449 -20.07 20.68 22.82
C GLU A 449 -20.74 19.50 22.09
N PHE A 450 -21.18 19.69 20.84
CA PHE A 450 -21.81 18.61 20.07
C PHE A 450 -20.81 17.53 19.66
N TRP A 451 -19.62 17.94 19.21
CA TRP A 451 -18.57 16.98 18.86
C TRP A 451 -18.05 16.21 20.09
N SER A 452 -17.90 16.85 21.25
CA SER A 452 -17.50 16.17 22.49
C SER A 452 -18.55 15.17 22.97
N LYS A 453 -19.86 15.48 22.83
CA LYS A 453 -20.95 14.53 23.11
C LYS A 453 -20.86 13.29 22.23
N PHE A 454 -20.66 13.47 20.92
CA PHE A 454 -20.50 12.34 19.99
C PHE A 454 -19.24 11.53 20.30
N TYR A 455 -18.13 12.20 20.59
CA TYR A 455 -16.87 11.59 21.00
C TYR A 455 -17.03 10.72 22.25
N ALA A 456 -17.65 11.25 23.31
CA ALA A 456 -17.91 10.52 24.55
C ALA A 456 -18.77 9.25 24.31
N CYS A 457 -19.74 9.32 23.40
CA CYS A 457 -20.50 8.14 22.98
C CYS A 457 -19.59 7.09 22.34
N CYS A 458 -18.69 7.50 21.43
CA CYS A 458 -17.72 6.59 20.80
C CYS A 458 -16.78 5.95 21.84
N LEU A 459 -16.29 6.73 22.80
CA LEU A 459 -15.42 6.27 23.88
C LEU A 459 -16.11 5.20 24.74
N GLN A 460 -17.34 5.45 25.18
CA GLN A 460 -18.10 4.49 25.98
C GLN A 460 -18.29 3.14 25.27
N TYR A 461 -18.55 3.14 23.95
CA TYR A 461 -18.65 1.90 23.19
C TYR A 461 -17.30 1.22 22.96
N GLN A 462 -16.25 2.00 22.74
CA GLN A 462 -14.89 1.48 22.61
C GLN A 462 -14.43 0.80 23.91
N GLU A 463 -14.72 1.39 25.07
CA GLU A 463 -14.51 0.78 26.39
C GLU A 463 -15.25 -0.56 26.56
N ALA A 464 -16.52 -0.60 26.16
CA ALA A 464 -17.30 -1.82 26.22
C ALA A 464 -16.72 -2.93 25.32
N LEU A 465 -16.15 -2.56 24.16
CA LEU A 465 -15.51 -3.48 23.23
C LEU A 465 -14.08 -3.87 23.64
N SER A 466 -13.37 -3.00 24.36
CA SER A 466 -12.00 -3.23 24.82
C SER A 466 -11.93 -4.14 26.06
N ARG A 467 -13.07 -4.37 26.73
CA ARG A 467 -13.18 -5.26 27.89
C ARG A 467 -12.56 -6.65 27.59
N PRO A 468 -11.58 -7.10 28.39
CA PRO A 468 -10.90 -8.36 28.17
C PRO A 468 -11.77 -9.51 28.69
N LEU A 469 -11.82 -10.60 27.93
CA LEU A 469 -12.64 -11.78 28.24
C LEU A 469 -11.78 -12.97 28.64
N ALA A 470 -10.66 -13.20 27.95
CA ALA A 470 -9.78 -14.35 28.20
C ALA A 470 -8.36 -14.12 27.67
N LEU A 471 -7.44 -14.95 28.14
CA LEU A 471 -6.10 -15.10 27.56
C LEU A 471 -6.03 -16.41 26.77
N HIS A 472 -5.47 -16.34 25.58
CA HIS A 472 -5.18 -17.53 24.78
C HIS A 472 -3.69 -17.64 24.52
N LEU A 473 -3.14 -18.81 24.82
CA LEU A 473 -1.74 -19.12 24.59
C LEU A 473 -1.64 -20.29 23.62
N ASN A 474 -0.85 -20.12 22.57
CA ASN A 474 -0.46 -21.21 21.69
C ASN A 474 0.83 -21.88 22.22
N PRO A 475 0.77 -23.12 22.73
CA PRO A 475 1.94 -23.81 23.28
C PRO A 475 2.97 -24.17 22.20
N TYR A 476 2.58 -24.28 20.93
CA TYR A 476 3.47 -24.68 19.84
C TYR A 476 4.28 -23.52 19.28
N THR A 477 3.72 -22.31 19.30
CA THR A 477 4.32 -21.12 18.73
C THR A 477 4.77 -20.08 19.75
N SER A 478 4.39 -20.26 21.02
CA SER A 478 4.54 -19.27 22.10
C SER A 478 3.79 -17.96 21.85
N MET A 479 2.80 -17.94 20.95
CA MET A 479 1.93 -16.78 20.74
C MET A 479 1.01 -16.58 21.95
N VAL A 480 0.97 -15.35 22.48
CA VAL A 480 0.01 -14.94 23.50
C VAL A 480 -0.97 -13.93 22.91
N CYS A 481 -2.26 -14.20 23.04
CA CYS A 481 -3.36 -13.35 22.59
C CYS A 481 -4.25 -12.94 23.77
N LEU A 482 -4.56 -11.66 23.84
CA LEU A 482 -5.60 -11.11 24.68
C LEU A 482 -6.90 -11.01 23.88
N LEU A 483 -7.90 -11.80 24.28
CA LEU A 483 -9.22 -11.82 23.65
C LEU A 483 -10.11 -10.77 24.31
N LYS A 484 -10.39 -9.68 23.60
CA LYS A 484 -11.33 -8.63 24.04
C LYS A 484 -12.70 -8.87 23.40
N LYS A 485 -13.72 -8.17 23.90
CA LYS A 485 -15.09 -8.33 23.42
C LYS A 485 -15.26 -7.98 21.93
N GLY A 486 -14.56 -6.94 21.45
CA GLY A 486 -14.64 -6.48 20.07
C GLY A 486 -13.34 -6.54 19.27
N SER A 487 -12.21 -6.86 19.90
CA SER A 487 -10.90 -6.85 19.26
C SER A 487 -9.96 -7.93 19.79
N LEU A 488 -8.86 -8.14 19.07
CA LEU A 488 -7.79 -9.06 19.42
C LEU A 488 -6.52 -8.24 19.66
N SER A 489 -5.75 -8.57 20.70
CA SER A 489 -4.43 -7.98 20.92
C SER A 489 -3.38 -9.08 21.02
N PHE A 490 -2.25 -8.90 20.34
CA PHE A 490 -1.12 -9.82 20.38
C PHE A 490 -0.06 -9.24 21.31
N LEU A 491 0.54 -10.09 22.15
CA LEU A 491 1.63 -9.68 23.02
C LEU A 491 2.96 -10.05 22.36
N VAL A 492 3.86 -9.08 22.27
CA VAL A 492 5.15 -9.19 21.58
C VAL A 492 6.25 -8.66 22.51
N PRO A 493 7.45 -9.27 22.54
CA PRO A 493 8.57 -8.76 23.32
C PRO A 493 8.90 -7.31 22.96
N CYS A 494 9.21 -6.51 23.98
CA CYS A 494 9.60 -5.11 23.85
C CYS A 494 11.10 -4.99 23.57
N SER A 495 11.53 -3.93 22.88
CA SER A 495 12.96 -3.62 22.78
C SER A 495 13.48 -3.11 24.14
N LEU A 496 14.76 -3.29 24.42
CA LEU A 496 15.35 -2.95 25.73
C LEU A 496 15.18 -1.46 26.07
N VAL A 497 15.47 -0.57 25.12
CA VAL A 497 15.34 0.88 25.29
C VAL A 497 13.90 1.28 25.60
N ASP A 498 12.94 0.72 24.86
CA ASP A 498 11.52 1.02 25.05
C ASP A 498 11.02 0.46 26.39
N HIS A 499 11.49 -0.73 26.79
CA HIS A 499 11.19 -1.35 28.09
C HIS A 499 11.66 -0.48 29.25
N LEU A 500 12.91 -0.01 29.23
CA LEU A 500 13.45 0.85 30.29
C LEU A 500 12.68 2.17 30.45
N TYR A 501 12.22 2.77 29.34
CA TYR A 501 11.46 4.01 29.38
C TYR A 501 10.01 3.82 29.86
N LEU A 502 9.40 2.65 29.59
CA LEU A 502 8.01 2.36 29.98
C LEU A 502 7.86 1.80 31.41
N LEU A 503 8.90 1.18 31.98
CA LEU A 503 8.89 0.63 33.34
C LEU A 503 8.64 1.72 34.38
N SER A 504 7.98 1.38 35.49
CA SER A 504 7.81 2.27 36.65
C SER A 504 9.07 2.32 37.55
N ASN A 505 9.23 3.40 38.31
CA ASN A 505 10.40 3.61 39.18
C ASN A 505 10.56 2.52 40.25
N GLU A 506 9.46 1.88 40.68
CA GLU A 506 9.49 0.82 41.71
C GLU A 506 10.08 -0.51 41.21
N HIS A 507 10.01 -0.79 39.90
CA HIS A 507 10.44 -2.07 39.29
C HIS A 507 11.84 -2.00 38.67
N LEU A 508 12.39 -0.80 38.51
CA LEU A 508 13.67 -0.57 37.83
C LEU A 508 14.88 -0.89 38.72
N LEU A 509 14.71 -0.85 40.05
CA LEU A 509 15.75 -1.14 41.05
C LEU A 509 16.04 -2.65 41.23
N THR A 510 15.31 -3.52 40.54
CA THR A 510 15.32 -4.98 40.75
C THR A 510 15.81 -5.80 39.55
N GLU A 511 16.01 -5.19 38.38
CA GLU A 511 16.62 -5.90 37.26
C GLU A 511 18.12 -6.09 37.52
N ASP A 512 18.63 -7.30 37.27
CA ASP A 512 20.05 -7.59 37.40
C ASP A 512 20.83 -6.70 36.41
N ASP A 513 21.52 -5.68 36.93
CA ASP A 513 22.40 -4.71 36.23
C ASP A 513 23.32 -5.34 35.15
N ALA A 514 23.55 -6.67 35.22
CA ALA A 514 24.42 -7.47 34.37
C ALA A 514 23.81 -7.95 33.04
N ALA A 515 22.49 -7.82 32.84
CA ALA A 515 21.81 -8.32 31.64
C ALA A 515 21.68 -7.28 30.50
N ILE A 516 21.93 -5.99 30.80
CA ILE A 516 21.62 -4.86 29.91
C ILE A 516 22.80 -4.53 28.99
N PHE A 517 24.01 -4.45 29.56
CA PHE A 517 25.26 -4.21 28.82
C PHE A 517 26.40 -5.03 29.44
N ASP A 518 27.42 -5.37 28.65
CA ASP A 518 28.61 -6.09 29.13
C ASP A 518 29.37 -5.34 30.25
N ASP A 519 29.14 -4.03 30.38
CA ASP A 519 29.71 -3.16 31.42
C ASP A 519 28.63 -2.70 32.43
N MET A 520 28.78 -3.18 33.67
CA MET A 520 27.92 -2.87 34.82
C MET A 520 27.89 -1.39 35.20
N GLU A 521 28.96 -0.64 34.92
CA GLU A 521 29.00 0.79 35.24
C GLU A 521 28.20 1.58 34.21
N MET A 522 28.26 1.16 32.95
CA MET A 522 27.49 1.76 31.85
C MET A 522 26.00 1.48 31.96
N SER A 523 25.60 0.27 32.37
CA SER A 523 24.18 -0.06 32.56
C SER A 523 23.53 0.84 33.62
N ARG A 524 24.24 1.13 34.71
CA ARG A 524 23.77 2.05 35.75
C ARG A 524 23.65 3.49 35.26
N ASP A 525 24.65 3.99 34.54
CA ASP A 525 24.62 5.34 33.97
C ASP A 525 23.44 5.52 32.99
N VAL A 526 23.16 4.52 32.15
CA VAL A 526 22.01 4.52 31.21
C VAL A 526 20.68 4.44 31.96
N VAL A 527 20.58 3.61 33.00
CA VAL A 527 19.38 3.50 33.84
C VAL A 527 19.05 4.82 34.53
N CYS A 528 20.05 5.47 35.16
CA CYS A 528 19.88 6.78 35.78
C CYS A 528 19.50 7.85 34.75
N LEU A 529 20.08 7.80 33.55
CA LEU A 529 19.71 8.70 32.45
C LEU A 529 18.24 8.54 32.07
N VAL A 530 17.76 7.31 31.87
CA VAL A 530 16.35 7.04 31.51
C VAL A 530 15.39 7.48 32.62
N GLN A 531 15.78 7.36 33.89
CA GLN A 531 15.00 7.92 35.00
C GLN A 531 14.85 9.44 34.87
N CYS A 532 15.91 10.18 34.54
CA CYS A 532 15.82 11.61 34.28
C CYS A 532 14.88 11.93 33.11
N LEU A 533 14.95 11.15 32.02
CA LEU A 533 14.07 11.33 30.86
C LEU A 533 12.59 11.14 31.23
N ARG A 534 12.30 10.15 32.07
CA ARG A 534 10.92 9.91 32.53
C ARG A 534 10.38 11.03 33.41
N LEU A 535 11.18 11.57 34.33
CA LEU A 535 10.77 12.73 35.14
C LEU A 535 10.44 13.95 34.26
N ILE A 536 11.21 14.15 33.18
CA ILE A 536 10.90 15.16 32.16
C ILE A 536 9.59 14.80 31.42
N GLY A 537 9.46 13.56 30.96
CA GLY A 537 8.27 13.10 30.24
C GLY A 537 6.97 13.25 31.03
N GLU A 538 7.01 12.96 32.34
CA GLU A 538 5.87 13.07 33.28
C GLU A 538 5.51 14.53 33.60
N SER A 539 6.45 15.48 33.50
CA SER A 539 6.22 16.91 33.76
C SER A 539 5.76 17.72 32.54
N ILE A 540 5.82 17.14 31.34
CA ILE A 540 5.41 17.81 30.10
C ILE A 540 3.88 17.85 29.98
N SER A 541 3.33 19.06 29.88
CA SER A 541 1.90 19.27 29.60
C SER A 541 1.54 18.99 28.13
N MET A 542 0.26 18.79 27.83
CA MET A 542 -0.22 18.66 26.44
C MET A 542 0.14 19.87 25.57
N GLU A 543 0.09 21.08 26.12
CA GLU A 543 0.46 22.30 25.39
C GLU A 543 1.96 22.30 25.02
N MET A 544 2.82 21.88 25.94
CA MET A 544 4.26 21.75 25.71
C MET A 544 4.57 20.65 24.66
N ALA A 545 3.88 19.51 24.73
CA ALA A 545 4.02 18.45 23.74
C ALA A 545 3.65 18.93 22.33
N PHE A 546 2.60 19.75 22.21
CA PHE A 546 2.17 20.34 20.96
C PHE A 546 3.19 21.31 20.35
N ILE A 547 3.95 22.06 21.16
CA ILE A 547 5.03 22.94 20.68
C ILE A 547 6.05 22.13 19.85
N MET A 548 6.46 20.96 20.35
CA MET A 548 7.38 20.07 19.64
C MET A 548 6.76 19.51 18.36
N GLU A 549 5.53 19.02 18.41
CA GLU A 549 4.85 18.48 17.21
C GLU A 549 4.64 19.55 16.12
N MET A 550 4.32 20.78 16.51
CA MET A 550 4.20 21.91 15.60
C MET A 550 5.54 22.34 15.00
N ALA A 551 6.62 22.30 15.78
CA ALA A 551 7.95 22.56 15.27
C ALA A 551 8.32 21.54 14.18
N CYS A 552 8.08 20.26 14.41
CA CYS A 552 8.34 19.19 13.44
C CYS A 552 7.51 19.36 12.16
N SER A 553 6.18 19.55 12.28
CA SER A 553 5.28 19.70 11.11
C SER A 553 5.59 20.93 10.26
N ARG A 554 5.96 22.05 10.89
CA ARG A 554 6.32 23.33 10.25
C ARG A 554 7.80 23.45 9.90
N LEU A 555 8.59 22.39 10.05
CA LEU A 555 10.00 22.33 9.68
C LEU A 555 10.86 23.37 10.42
N GLN A 556 10.52 23.65 11.67
CA GLN A 556 11.34 24.46 12.57
C GLN A 556 12.38 23.57 13.26
N PRO A 557 13.56 24.11 13.60
CA PRO A 557 14.59 23.35 14.32
C PRO A 557 14.06 22.85 15.68
N PRO A 558 14.00 21.52 15.93
CA PRO A 558 13.45 20.96 17.16
C PRO A 558 14.27 21.37 18.40
N GLU A 559 15.53 21.76 18.22
CA GLU A 559 16.41 22.27 19.27
C GLU A 559 15.83 23.52 19.93
N LYS A 560 15.22 24.42 19.13
CA LYS A 560 14.61 25.66 19.63
C LYS A 560 13.29 25.39 20.33
N ALA A 561 12.54 24.41 19.86
CA ALA A 561 11.31 23.98 20.51
C ALA A 561 11.62 23.35 21.88
N ALA A 562 12.67 22.52 21.97
CA ALA A 562 13.14 21.96 23.23
C ALA A 562 13.61 23.05 24.21
N GLU A 563 14.30 24.08 23.74
CA GLU A 563 14.70 25.23 24.56
C GLU A 563 13.49 25.98 25.12
N GLN A 564 12.47 26.25 24.28
CA GLN A 564 11.23 26.88 24.72
C GLN A 564 10.49 26.03 25.77
N ILE A 565 10.36 24.72 25.52
CA ILE A 565 9.70 23.81 26.47
C ILE A 565 10.47 23.78 27.80
N LEU A 566 11.80 23.80 27.76
CA LEU A 566 12.62 23.87 28.98
C LEU A 566 12.39 25.17 29.76
N GLU A 567 12.24 26.31 29.09
CA GLU A 567 11.87 27.58 29.75
C GLU A 567 10.52 27.50 30.44
N ASP A 568 9.53 26.92 29.76
CA ASP A 568 8.19 26.75 30.31
C ASP A 568 8.17 25.75 31.47
N LEU A 569 8.97 24.68 31.42
CA LEU A 569 9.15 23.72 32.51
C LEU A 569 9.79 24.39 33.73
N VAL A 570 10.87 25.15 33.54
CA VAL A 570 11.55 25.87 34.64
C VAL A 570 10.65 26.95 35.24
N ALA A 571 9.82 27.62 34.43
CA ALA A 571 8.88 28.62 34.91
C ALA A 571 7.73 28.01 35.73
N ASN A 572 7.32 26.78 35.41
CA ASN A 572 6.19 26.06 36.01
C ASN A 572 6.61 24.97 37.01
N ASP A 573 7.87 24.92 37.45
CA ASP A 573 8.39 23.90 38.37
C ASP A 573 7.84 24.06 39.79
N THR A 574 6.65 23.50 40.02
CA THR A 574 5.93 23.57 41.30
C THR A 574 6.29 22.42 42.24
N GLU A 575 6.88 21.33 41.72
CA GLU A 575 7.14 20.08 42.47
C GLU A 575 8.65 19.85 42.75
N ASN A 576 9.52 20.83 42.48
CA ASN A 576 10.98 20.72 42.57
C ASN A 576 11.56 19.59 41.71
N VAL A 577 10.92 19.28 40.57
CA VAL A 577 11.33 18.20 39.67
C VAL A 577 12.74 18.46 39.14
N MET A 578 13.09 19.72 38.93
CA MET A 578 14.41 20.12 38.45
C MET A 578 15.52 19.81 39.47
N GLU A 579 15.23 19.88 40.78
CA GLU A 579 16.19 19.49 41.82
C GLU A 579 16.39 17.96 41.84
N GLU A 580 15.31 17.18 41.65
CA GLU A 580 15.39 15.72 41.57
C GLU A 580 16.18 15.26 40.34
N ILE A 581 15.91 15.85 39.17
CA ILE A 581 16.67 15.61 37.93
C ILE A 581 18.15 15.96 38.17
N HIS A 582 18.44 17.08 38.82
CA HIS A 582 19.81 17.48 39.11
C HIS A 582 20.52 16.48 40.04
N SER A 583 19.83 16.00 41.09
CA SER A 583 20.35 14.97 41.99
C SER A 583 20.66 13.66 41.24
N LYS A 584 19.78 13.25 40.33
CA LYS A 584 19.97 12.03 39.53
C LYS A 584 21.08 12.17 38.49
N LEU A 585 21.22 13.34 37.87
CA LEU A 585 22.33 13.62 36.97
C LEU A 585 23.69 13.58 37.66
N GLN A 586 23.77 13.93 38.96
CA GLN A 586 25.01 13.81 39.74
C GLN A 586 25.40 12.35 40.05
N GLU A 587 24.46 11.40 39.99
CA GLU A 587 24.76 9.97 40.13
C GLU A 587 25.47 9.40 38.89
N ILE A 588 25.32 10.04 37.72
CA ILE A 588 25.86 9.59 36.45
C ILE A 588 27.34 9.97 36.32
N ARG A 589 28.20 8.99 36.03
CA ARG A 589 29.65 9.25 35.88
C ARG A 589 29.99 9.90 34.54
N ASN A 590 29.42 9.38 33.45
CA ASN A 590 29.67 9.91 32.10
C ASN A 590 28.36 10.08 31.29
N PRO A 591 27.66 11.23 31.46
CA PRO A 591 26.38 11.45 30.79
C PRO A 591 26.50 11.50 29.26
N ILE A 592 27.61 12.02 28.72
CA ILE A 592 27.84 12.10 27.26
C ILE A 592 27.92 10.70 26.65
N HIS A 593 28.65 9.78 27.32
CA HIS A 593 28.77 8.42 26.82
C HIS A 593 27.45 7.64 26.94
N ALA A 594 26.72 7.78 28.05
CA ALA A 594 25.40 7.18 28.24
C ALA A 594 24.39 7.65 27.18
N ILE A 595 24.35 8.96 26.90
CA ILE A 595 23.54 9.55 25.82
C ILE A 595 23.96 8.98 24.45
N GLY A 596 25.27 8.89 24.19
CA GLY A 596 25.78 8.32 22.93
C GLY A 596 25.40 6.86 22.72
N VAL A 597 25.39 6.03 23.77
CA VAL A 597 24.92 4.64 23.71
C VAL A 597 23.42 4.59 23.41
N LEU A 598 22.61 5.40 24.11
CA LEU A 598 21.16 5.45 23.89
C LEU A 598 20.81 5.85 22.45
N ILE A 599 21.49 6.87 21.90
CA ILE A 599 21.33 7.30 20.50
C ILE A 599 21.70 6.16 19.55
N ARG A 600 22.83 5.48 19.77
CA ARG A 600 23.29 4.37 18.92
C ARG A 600 22.29 3.19 18.88
N GLU A 601 21.71 2.82 20.02
CA GLU A 601 20.71 1.75 20.07
C GLU A 601 19.37 2.15 19.40
N MET A 602 19.12 3.45 19.26
CA MET A 602 17.96 4.00 18.56
C MET A 602 18.23 4.35 17.09
N ASP A 603 19.48 4.30 16.63
CA ASP A 603 19.83 4.68 15.26
C ASP A 603 19.75 3.46 14.33
N TYR A 604 18.92 3.55 13.28
CA TYR A 604 18.74 2.50 12.28
C TYR A 604 19.43 2.82 10.95
N GLU A 605 20.30 3.83 10.91
CA GLU A 605 21.11 4.11 9.73
C GLU A 605 21.96 2.88 9.38
N THR A 606 21.72 2.31 8.19
CA THR A 606 22.35 1.07 7.75
C THR A 606 23.74 1.33 7.18
N ASP A 607 24.75 0.60 7.67
CA ASP A 607 26.03 0.48 6.96
C ASP A 607 25.80 -0.14 5.57
N ALA A 608 26.39 0.47 4.54
CA ALA A 608 26.20 0.19 3.10
C ALA A 608 26.49 -1.27 2.65
N ASP A 609 26.90 -2.16 3.57
CA ASP A 609 27.20 -3.57 3.28
C ASP A 609 25.95 -4.48 3.27
N MET A 610 24.78 -3.97 3.68
CA MET A 610 23.56 -4.79 3.83
C MET A 610 22.75 -5.06 2.54
N GLU A 611 23.10 -4.46 1.39
CA GLU A 611 22.19 -4.37 0.23
C GLU A 611 22.63 -5.12 -1.05
N ARG A 612 23.23 -6.31 -0.93
CA ARG A 612 23.38 -7.21 -2.11
C ARG A 612 22.48 -8.44 -2.06
N ALA A 613 21.21 -8.24 -1.73
CA ALA A 613 20.20 -9.27 -1.92
C ALA A 613 19.80 -9.32 -3.41
N HIS A 614 20.44 -10.20 -4.18
CA HIS A 614 20.01 -10.49 -5.55
C HIS A 614 18.55 -10.98 -5.54
N HIS A 615 17.76 -10.61 -6.56
CA HIS A 615 16.45 -11.20 -6.84
C HIS A 615 16.60 -12.72 -6.99
N LEU A 616 16.34 -13.46 -5.91
CA LEU A 616 16.42 -14.91 -5.89
C LEU A 616 15.00 -15.47 -5.93
N ASN A 617 14.81 -16.48 -6.78
CA ASN A 617 13.57 -17.24 -6.90
C ASN A 617 13.21 -17.87 -5.55
N MET A 618 12.40 -17.15 -4.78
CA MET A 618 11.87 -17.60 -3.51
C MET A 618 10.99 -18.83 -3.72
N ARG A 619 11.05 -19.81 -2.82
CA ARG A 619 10.03 -20.87 -2.81
C ARG A 619 8.67 -20.20 -2.55
N LEU A 620 7.69 -20.43 -3.43
CA LEU A 620 6.32 -19.87 -3.38
C LEU A 620 5.62 -20.04 -2.01
N ASN A 621 6.03 -21.01 -1.18
CA ASN A 621 5.46 -21.22 0.16
C ASN A 621 5.94 -20.19 1.22
N LEU A 622 7.05 -19.50 0.98
CA LEU A 622 7.59 -18.47 1.88
C LEU A 622 7.07 -17.07 1.55
N THR A 623 6.67 -16.81 0.31
CA THR A 623 6.13 -15.50 -0.10
C THR A 623 4.81 -15.15 0.58
N GLN A 624 4.10 -16.16 1.08
CA GLN A 624 2.82 -16.05 1.79
C GLN A 624 2.97 -15.79 3.30
N LEU A 625 4.18 -15.85 3.87
CA LEU A 625 4.34 -15.69 5.31
C LEU A 625 4.00 -14.25 5.73
N TYR A 626 3.22 -14.07 6.82
CA TYR A 626 2.76 -12.75 7.32
C TYR A 626 2.02 -11.88 6.28
N GLY A 627 1.35 -12.48 5.31
CA GLY A 627 0.62 -11.75 4.27
C GLY A 627 -0.83 -11.39 4.57
N SER A 628 -1.38 -11.82 5.71
CA SER A 628 -2.76 -11.48 6.10
C SER A 628 -2.88 -10.03 6.57
N GLY A 629 -4.08 -9.45 6.48
CA GLY A 629 -4.36 -8.12 7.01
C GLY A 629 -4.09 -8.00 8.52
N THR A 630 -4.43 -9.03 9.30
CA THR A 630 -4.15 -9.04 10.75
C THR A 630 -2.64 -9.02 11.03
N ALA A 631 -1.85 -9.79 10.31
CA ALA A 631 -0.39 -9.82 10.48
C ALA A 631 0.27 -8.50 10.07
N VAL A 632 -0.13 -7.96 8.91
CA VAL A 632 0.33 -6.65 8.43
C VAL A 632 0.03 -5.59 9.49
N ASN A 633 -1.20 -5.54 10.00
CA ASN A 633 -1.58 -4.60 11.05
C ASN A 633 -0.72 -4.77 12.32
N VAL A 634 -0.48 -5.99 12.79
CA VAL A 634 0.34 -6.22 14.00
C VAL A 634 1.78 -5.72 13.82
N VAL A 635 2.40 -5.98 12.67
CA VAL A 635 3.77 -5.56 12.37
C VAL A 635 3.84 -4.03 12.23
N CYS A 636 2.95 -3.43 11.45
CA CYS A 636 2.92 -1.98 11.22
C CYS A 636 2.55 -1.21 12.50
N TRP A 637 1.66 -1.74 13.34
CA TRP A 637 1.42 -1.19 14.68
C TRP A 637 2.63 -1.31 15.58
N GLY A 638 3.40 -2.41 15.50
CA GLY A 638 4.66 -2.54 16.20
C GLY A 638 5.64 -1.43 15.83
N VAL A 639 5.81 -1.15 14.53
CA VAL A 639 6.62 -0.02 14.04
C VAL A 639 6.08 1.33 14.54
N CYS A 640 4.77 1.57 14.42
CA CYS A 640 4.15 2.81 14.89
C CYS A 640 4.40 3.04 16.39
N LYS A 641 4.31 1.99 17.20
CA LYS A 641 4.54 2.05 18.65
C LYS A 641 6.00 2.37 18.97
N ILE A 642 6.94 1.66 18.35
CA ILE A 642 8.38 1.92 18.52
C ILE A 642 8.69 3.38 18.12
N ALA A 643 8.19 3.83 16.96
CA ALA A 643 8.43 5.20 16.52
C ALA A 643 7.81 6.25 17.45
N THR A 644 6.62 5.98 18.01
CA THR A 644 5.97 6.90 18.95
C THR A 644 6.74 6.97 20.28
N ILE A 645 7.14 5.82 20.84
CA ILE A 645 7.89 5.78 22.12
C ILE A 645 9.24 6.46 21.94
N ARG A 646 9.98 6.13 20.86
CA ARG A 646 11.30 6.70 20.62
C ARG A 646 11.26 8.18 20.24
N PHE A 647 10.18 8.66 19.62
CA PHE A 647 9.93 10.10 19.47
C PHE A 647 9.85 10.80 20.83
N LEU A 648 9.13 10.22 21.81
CA LEU A 648 9.06 10.78 23.17
C LEU A 648 10.43 10.76 23.86
N ILE A 649 11.16 9.63 23.77
CA ILE A 649 12.52 9.52 24.30
C ILE A 649 13.43 10.60 23.70
N CYS A 650 13.39 10.81 22.37
CA CYS A 650 14.20 11.83 21.71
C CYS A 650 13.80 13.26 22.11
N ARG A 651 12.50 13.54 22.26
CA ARG A 651 12.00 14.84 22.75
C ARG A 651 12.54 15.12 24.15
N ASP A 652 12.36 14.17 25.06
CA ASP A 652 12.79 14.31 26.46
C ASP A 652 14.32 14.41 26.55
N LEU A 653 15.02 13.69 25.69
CA LEU A 653 16.48 13.74 25.58
C LEU A 653 16.98 15.09 25.08
N LEU A 654 16.34 15.70 24.08
CA LEU A 654 16.68 17.06 23.64
C LEU A 654 16.47 18.09 24.75
N ILE A 655 15.36 18.00 25.50
CA ILE A 655 15.09 18.89 26.64
C ILE A 655 16.16 18.71 27.71
N LEU A 656 16.54 17.46 28.02
CA LEU A 656 17.62 17.16 28.95
C LEU A 656 18.98 17.69 28.48
N GLN A 657 19.29 17.55 27.19
CA GLN A 657 20.52 18.09 26.59
C GLN A 657 20.57 19.63 26.69
N GLN A 658 19.44 20.32 26.45
CA GLN A 658 19.34 21.77 26.66
C GLN A 658 19.53 22.16 28.13
N LEU A 659 19.01 21.35 29.06
CA LEU A 659 19.25 21.54 30.50
C LEU A 659 20.73 21.36 30.84
N LEU A 660 21.39 20.33 30.30
CA LEU A 660 22.82 20.09 30.50
C LEU A 660 23.68 21.25 29.97
N LEU A 661 23.30 21.87 28.84
CA LEU A 661 23.97 23.07 28.32
C LEU A 661 23.82 24.26 29.29
N ARG A 662 22.61 24.51 29.82
CA ARG A 662 22.38 25.56 30.83
C ARG A 662 23.14 25.33 32.13
N LEU A 663 23.25 24.08 32.58
CA LEU A 663 23.97 23.71 33.81
C LEU A 663 25.50 23.72 33.62
N GLY A 664 25.99 23.40 32.42
CA GLY A 664 27.40 23.37 32.06
C GLY A 664 28.13 24.70 32.28
N ASP A 665 27.41 25.82 32.21
CA ASP A 665 27.92 27.16 32.51
C ASP A 665 28.23 27.39 34.00
N SER A 666 27.76 26.52 34.90
CA SER A 666 27.59 26.87 36.32
C SER A 666 28.36 26.08 37.38
N MET A 667 29.09 24.98 37.11
CA MET A 667 30.24 24.46 37.94
C MET A 667 30.58 22.94 37.87
N VAL A 668 29.88 22.06 37.15
CA VAL A 668 29.99 20.59 37.46
C VAL A 668 30.67 19.68 36.41
N LEU A 669 30.83 20.09 35.13
CA LEU A 669 31.38 19.21 34.08
C LEU A 669 32.60 19.85 33.39
N GLY A 670 33.77 19.21 33.49
CA GLY A 670 35.07 19.80 33.14
C GLY A 670 35.30 20.18 31.66
N GLY A 671 35.53 21.47 31.39
CA GLY A 671 36.28 21.99 30.24
C GLY A 671 35.61 21.92 28.86
N GLY A 672 35.91 22.90 27.99
CA GLY A 672 35.27 23.10 26.68
C GLY A 672 35.32 21.95 25.65
N GLN A 673 36.03 20.84 25.93
CA GLN A 673 35.95 19.61 25.13
C GLN A 673 34.63 18.84 25.35
N LEU A 674 34.05 18.90 26.55
CA LEU A 674 32.74 18.31 26.84
C LEU A 674 31.62 19.12 26.17
N PHE A 675 31.75 20.44 26.09
CA PHE A 675 30.78 21.32 25.42
C PHE A 675 30.68 21.02 23.91
N GLN A 676 31.82 20.87 23.22
CA GLN A 676 31.84 20.48 21.80
C GLN A 676 31.24 19.08 21.57
N SER A 677 31.49 18.15 22.49
CA SER A 677 30.93 16.80 22.42
C SER A 677 29.42 16.78 22.69
N GLN A 678 28.92 17.69 23.54
CA GLN A 678 27.49 17.87 23.79
C GLN A 678 26.76 18.50 22.59
N GLU A 679 27.36 19.49 21.93
CA GLU A 679 26.80 20.07 20.70
C GLU A 679 26.72 19.03 19.57
N ASP A 680 27.73 18.15 19.41
CA ASP A 680 27.68 17.06 18.42
C ASP A 680 26.52 16.09 18.71
N LEU A 681 26.32 15.68 19.97
CA LEU A 681 25.20 14.80 20.35
C LEU A 681 23.82 15.45 20.11
N LEU A 682 23.72 16.76 20.33
CA LEU A 682 22.49 17.52 20.08
C LEU A 682 22.16 17.53 18.58
N HIS A 683 23.16 17.76 17.73
CA HIS A 683 23.03 17.68 16.28
C HIS A 683 22.70 16.28 15.75
N ARG A 684 22.99 15.20 16.49
CA ARG A 684 22.56 13.84 16.15
C ARG A 684 21.15 13.51 16.63
N THR A 685 20.74 14.04 17.79
CA THR A 685 19.43 13.75 18.39
C THR A 685 18.29 14.41 17.59
N SER A 686 18.54 15.57 16.99
CA SER A 686 17.55 16.32 16.20
C SER A 686 17.10 15.57 14.92
N PRO A 687 17.98 15.11 14.02
CA PRO A 687 17.62 14.26 12.88
C PRO A 687 16.96 12.94 13.30
N LEU A 688 17.38 12.37 14.44
CA LEU A 688 16.78 11.15 14.98
C LEU A 688 15.30 11.38 15.37
N LEU A 689 15.01 12.48 16.08
CA LEU A 689 13.65 12.88 16.41
C LEU A 689 12.79 13.09 15.15
N LEU A 690 13.34 13.77 14.13
CA LEU A 690 12.64 14.02 12.87
C LEU A 690 12.39 12.73 12.07
N SER A 691 13.32 11.77 12.13
CA SER A 691 13.15 10.44 11.52
C SER A 691 12.01 9.66 12.17
N TYR A 692 11.95 9.65 13.50
CA TYR A 692 10.84 9.01 14.22
C TYR A 692 9.51 9.73 14.04
N TYR A 693 9.52 11.07 13.95
CA TYR A 693 8.34 11.85 13.60
C TYR A 693 7.80 11.47 12.21
N LEU A 694 8.68 11.33 11.22
CA LEU A 694 8.31 10.93 9.86
C LEU A 694 7.73 9.52 9.82
N ILE A 695 8.34 8.55 10.49
CA ILE A 695 7.85 7.17 10.55
C ILE A 695 6.50 7.11 11.29
N ARG A 696 6.34 7.87 12.39
CA ARG A 696 5.08 8.02 13.11
C ARG A 696 3.99 8.60 12.21
N TRP A 697 4.28 9.70 11.51
CA TRP A 697 3.38 10.33 10.53
C TRP A 697 2.98 9.34 9.44
N ALA A 698 3.95 8.64 8.84
CA ALA A 698 3.69 7.66 7.78
C ALA A 698 2.84 6.48 8.28
N SER A 699 3.04 6.05 9.52
CA SER A 699 2.25 4.98 10.14
C SER A 699 0.81 5.40 10.47
N GLN A 700 0.52 6.71 10.49
CA GLN A 700 -0.81 7.26 10.78
C GLN A 700 -1.50 7.82 9.53
N CYS A 701 -0.73 8.04 8.45
CA CYS A 701 -1.22 8.56 7.18
C CYS A 701 -1.94 7.46 6.38
N LEU A 702 -3.22 7.70 6.08
CA LEU A 702 -4.03 6.81 5.26
C LEU A 702 -3.63 6.86 3.79
N ALA A 703 -3.58 5.69 3.16
CA ALA A 703 -3.47 5.57 1.70
C ALA A 703 -4.78 6.01 1.04
N SER A 704 -4.66 6.69 -0.10
CA SER A 704 -5.79 7.11 -0.92
C SER A 704 -6.28 5.97 -1.82
N ASP A 705 -7.59 5.89 -2.03
CA ASP A 705 -8.18 4.99 -3.00
C ASP A 705 -7.85 5.45 -4.43
N VAL A 706 -7.26 4.54 -5.22
CA VAL A 706 -6.77 4.83 -6.57
C VAL A 706 -7.69 4.19 -7.62
N PRO A 707 -8.28 4.98 -8.55
CA PRO A 707 -9.02 4.45 -9.68
C PRO A 707 -8.18 3.51 -10.56
N VAL A 708 -8.79 2.50 -11.17
CA VAL A 708 -8.07 1.55 -12.04
C VAL A 708 -7.41 2.26 -13.24
N ASP A 709 -8.07 3.28 -13.78
CA ASP A 709 -7.56 4.05 -14.93
C ASP A 709 -6.26 4.80 -14.60
N THR A 710 -6.14 5.36 -13.40
CA THR A 710 -4.92 6.08 -12.97
C THR A 710 -3.79 5.10 -12.69
N LEU A 711 -4.09 3.92 -12.17
CA LEU A 711 -3.12 2.84 -12.01
C LEU A 711 -2.59 2.34 -13.36
N GLU A 712 -3.46 2.14 -14.35
CA GLU A 712 -3.05 1.72 -15.70
C GLU A 712 -2.17 2.78 -16.38
N SER A 713 -2.53 4.06 -16.27
CA SER A 713 -1.70 5.16 -16.76
C SER A 713 -0.33 5.20 -16.06
N ASN A 714 -0.27 5.01 -14.74
CA ASN A 714 0.99 4.96 -14.01
C ASN A 714 1.87 3.77 -14.43
N LEU A 715 1.27 2.60 -14.66
CA LEU A 715 1.97 1.42 -15.17
C LEU A 715 2.57 1.68 -16.55
N GLN A 716 1.85 2.38 -17.44
CA GLN A 716 2.39 2.82 -18.73
C GLN A 716 3.60 3.74 -18.53
N HIS A 717 3.49 4.74 -17.65
CA HIS A 717 4.59 5.68 -17.34
C HIS A 717 5.82 4.95 -16.77
N LEU A 718 5.61 4.02 -15.82
CA LEU A 718 6.66 3.19 -15.22
C LEU A 718 7.32 2.25 -16.24
N SER A 719 6.54 1.69 -17.16
CA SER A 719 7.07 0.81 -18.21
C SER A 719 8.03 1.53 -19.15
N VAL A 720 7.77 2.80 -19.48
CA VAL A 720 8.70 3.62 -20.29
C VAL A 720 9.96 4.02 -19.53
N LEU A 721 9.87 4.08 -18.21
CA LEU A 721 11.02 4.27 -17.33
C LEU A 721 11.73 2.94 -17.02
N GLU A 722 11.21 1.79 -17.49
CA GLU A 722 11.70 0.43 -17.17
C GLU A 722 11.70 0.10 -15.67
N LEU A 723 10.83 0.76 -14.89
CA LEU A 723 10.65 0.54 -13.45
C LEU A 723 9.53 -0.48 -13.13
N ALA A 724 9.01 -1.18 -14.14
CA ALA A 724 7.86 -2.07 -13.98
C ALA A 724 8.18 -3.38 -13.22
N ASP A 725 9.42 -3.87 -13.30
CA ASP A 725 9.82 -5.16 -12.72
C ASP A 725 10.02 -5.12 -11.19
N THR A 726 10.20 -3.92 -10.61
CA THR A 726 10.37 -3.74 -9.15
C THR A 726 9.04 -3.69 -8.39
N THR A 727 7.95 -3.34 -9.08
CA THR A 727 6.62 -3.16 -8.49
C THR A 727 5.66 -4.21 -9.02
N ALA A 728 5.76 -5.45 -8.51
CA ALA A 728 4.74 -6.47 -8.73
C ALA A 728 3.45 -6.07 -7.99
N LEU A 729 2.72 -5.13 -8.59
CA LEU A 729 1.43 -4.60 -8.14
C LEU A 729 0.40 -5.71 -8.31
N THR A 730 0.08 -6.39 -7.22
CA THR A 730 -1.14 -7.19 -7.18
C THR A 730 -2.31 -6.21 -7.12
N PRO A 731 -3.28 -6.27 -8.05
CA PRO A 731 -4.44 -5.37 -8.01
C PRO A 731 -5.06 -5.46 -6.62
N HIS A 732 -5.24 -4.30 -5.97
CA HIS A 732 -5.79 -4.18 -4.63
C HIS A 732 -7.02 -5.07 -4.50
N LYS A 733 -6.87 -6.20 -3.82
CA LYS A 733 -8.01 -7.00 -3.39
C LYS A 733 -8.70 -6.20 -2.31
N LEU A 734 -10.04 -6.25 -2.30
CA LEU A 734 -10.92 -5.70 -1.28
C LEU A 734 -10.38 -5.94 0.15
N VAL A 735 -9.55 -5.02 0.65
CA VAL A 735 -9.22 -4.95 2.07
C VAL A 735 -10.40 -4.22 2.70
N SER A 736 -11.07 -4.86 3.65
CA SER A 736 -12.32 -4.35 4.22
C SER A 736 -12.16 -3.12 5.13
N GLY A 737 -10.98 -2.47 5.14
CA GLY A 737 -10.68 -1.31 5.99
C GLY A 737 -9.61 -0.40 5.41
N PRO A 738 -9.52 0.85 5.90
CA PRO A 738 -8.53 1.81 5.42
C PRO A 738 -7.12 1.34 5.79
N GLN A 739 -6.21 1.37 4.82
CA GLN A 739 -4.80 1.01 5.01
C GLN A 739 -3.94 2.25 5.15
N THR A 740 -2.90 2.18 5.98
CA THR A 740 -1.88 3.23 6.06
C THR A 740 -0.83 3.05 4.97
N ILE A 741 -0.08 4.11 4.66
CA ILE A 741 0.99 4.02 3.66
C ILE A 741 2.11 3.05 4.08
N VAL A 742 2.32 2.85 5.39
CA VAL A 742 3.28 1.87 5.93
C VAL A 742 2.76 0.44 5.77
N GLU A 743 1.47 0.20 5.99
CA GLU A 743 0.83 -1.10 5.73
C GLU A 743 0.89 -1.48 4.25
N LEU A 744 0.63 -0.51 3.37
CA LEU A 744 0.75 -0.65 1.92
C LEU A 744 2.17 -1.05 1.51
N PHE A 745 3.18 -0.32 1.98
CA PHE A 745 4.59 -0.62 1.69
C PHE A 745 5.02 -1.99 2.19
N PHE A 746 4.60 -2.35 3.41
CA PHE A 746 4.89 -3.67 3.96
C PHE A 746 4.30 -4.78 3.08
N GLN A 747 3.05 -4.64 2.68
CA GLN A 747 2.32 -5.66 1.92
C GLN A 747 2.86 -5.86 0.51
N GLU A 748 3.26 -4.79 -0.19
CA GLU A 748 3.70 -4.85 -1.59
C GLU A 748 5.18 -5.21 -1.75
N VAL A 749 6.05 -4.58 -0.94
CA VAL A 749 7.51 -4.59 -1.14
C VAL A 749 8.24 -5.15 0.08
N ALA A 750 8.15 -4.47 1.25
CA ALA A 750 9.08 -4.72 2.36
C ALA A 750 9.02 -6.16 2.88
N ARG A 751 7.81 -6.76 2.96
CA ARG A 751 7.62 -8.14 3.40
C ARG A 751 8.46 -9.12 2.58
N LYS A 752 8.49 -9.00 1.26
CA LYS A 752 9.26 -9.91 0.38
C LYS A 752 10.77 -9.76 0.65
N HIS A 753 11.26 -8.53 0.79
CA HIS A 753 12.66 -8.25 1.11
C HIS A 753 13.05 -8.83 2.48
N ILE A 754 12.28 -8.55 3.52
CA ILE A 754 12.56 -9.01 4.90
C ILE A 754 12.57 -10.55 4.96
N ILE A 755 11.52 -11.20 4.45
CA ILE A 755 11.44 -12.67 4.48
C ILE A 755 12.59 -13.28 3.66
N SER A 756 12.97 -12.69 2.52
CA SER A 756 14.12 -13.18 1.76
C SER A 756 15.40 -13.12 2.60
N ARG A 757 15.65 -12.00 3.29
CA ARG A 757 16.84 -11.81 4.12
C ARG A 757 16.89 -12.77 5.31
N LEU A 758 15.77 -12.94 6.02
CA LEU A 758 15.67 -13.83 7.19
C LEU A 758 15.96 -15.29 6.82
N PHE A 759 15.53 -15.75 5.65
CA PHE A 759 15.65 -17.15 5.24
C PHE A 759 16.79 -17.44 4.23
N LEU A 760 17.58 -16.43 3.82
CA LEU A 760 18.79 -16.59 3.00
C LEU A 760 20.05 -16.88 3.83
N GLN A 761 20.03 -16.68 5.15
CA GLN A 761 21.20 -16.92 5.99
C GLN A 761 21.57 -18.43 6.02
N PRO A 762 22.80 -18.82 5.61
CA PRO A 762 23.17 -20.22 5.40
C PRO A 762 23.26 -21.09 6.66
N ASN A 763 23.08 -20.50 7.85
CA ASN A 763 23.23 -21.19 9.14
C ASN A 763 21.89 -21.65 9.77
N ALA A 764 20.74 -21.31 9.19
CA ALA A 764 19.46 -21.81 9.68
C ALA A 764 19.08 -23.12 8.95
N SER A 765 19.12 -24.25 9.63
CA SER A 765 18.55 -25.50 9.14
C SER A 765 17.01 -25.40 9.08
N LEU A 766 16.50 -24.84 7.98
CA LEU A 766 15.10 -24.43 7.73
C LEU A 766 14.02 -25.53 7.90
N ALA A 767 14.39 -26.78 8.07
CA ALA A 767 13.46 -27.91 8.06
C ALA A 767 13.07 -28.42 9.46
N GLU A 768 13.78 -28.04 10.52
CA GLU A 768 13.61 -28.65 11.86
C GLU A 768 13.36 -27.66 13.00
N THR A 769 13.44 -26.34 12.76
CA THR A 769 13.22 -25.34 13.82
C THR A 769 11.73 -25.00 13.96
N SER A 770 11.15 -25.30 15.12
CA SER A 770 9.84 -24.77 15.52
C SER A 770 9.89 -23.23 15.56
N LEU A 771 9.01 -22.57 14.82
CA LEU A 771 8.97 -21.11 14.77
C LEU A 771 8.46 -20.52 16.09
N ASN A 772 9.29 -19.71 16.74
CA ASN A 772 8.83 -18.85 17.84
C ASN A 772 8.25 -17.56 17.24
N TRP A 773 6.95 -17.40 17.40
CA TRP A 773 6.18 -16.38 16.72
C TRP A 773 6.44 -14.96 17.18
N PRO A 774 6.37 -14.66 18.50
CA PRO A 774 6.69 -13.32 18.97
C PRO A 774 8.10 -12.86 18.57
N HIS A 775 9.08 -13.78 18.58
CA HIS A 775 10.46 -13.48 18.17
C HIS A 775 10.59 -13.21 16.67
N LEU A 776 9.79 -13.89 15.85
CA LEU A 776 9.78 -13.62 14.41
C LEU A 776 9.13 -12.28 14.10
N ILE A 777 8.08 -11.88 14.82
CA ILE A 777 7.49 -10.54 14.70
C ILE A 777 8.52 -9.47 15.10
N THR A 778 9.23 -9.64 16.22
CA THR A 778 10.26 -8.65 16.62
C THR A 778 11.39 -8.57 15.61
N ALA A 779 11.84 -9.70 15.06
CA ALA A 779 12.85 -9.71 14.00
C ALA A 779 12.36 -9.01 12.72
N ILE A 780 11.11 -9.26 12.29
CA ILE A 780 10.51 -8.59 11.13
C ILE A 780 10.40 -7.08 11.37
N VAL A 781 9.94 -6.65 12.54
CA VAL A 781 9.83 -5.23 12.90
C VAL A 781 11.21 -4.56 12.92
N ALA A 782 12.22 -5.24 13.48
CA ALA A 782 13.60 -4.75 13.51
C ALA A 782 14.22 -4.61 12.11
N ASP A 783 13.92 -5.53 11.18
CA ASP A 783 14.35 -5.42 9.79
C ASP A 783 13.50 -4.44 8.96
N PHE A 784 12.28 -4.14 9.41
CA PHE A 784 11.38 -3.21 8.71
C PHE A 784 11.71 -1.74 8.98
N LEU A 785 12.11 -1.40 10.21
CA LEU A 785 12.48 -0.03 10.59
C LEU A 785 13.57 0.59 9.70
N PRO A 786 14.70 -0.11 9.38
CA PRO A 786 15.70 0.37 8.43
C PRO A 786 15.16 0.63 7.02
N LEU A 787 14.17 -0.12 6.54
CA LEU A 787 13.58 0.09 5.21
C LEU A 787 12.68 1.34 5.13
N LEU A 788 12.13 1.76 6.26
CA LEU A 788 11.38 3.00 6.41
C LEU A 788 12.30 4.19 6.74
N TRP A 789 13.58 3.93 7.03
CA TRP A 789 14.51 4.95 7.47
C TRP A 789 14.78 5.98 6.36
N PRO A 790 14.71 7.29 6.66
CA PRO A 790 14.90 8.36 5.69
C PRO A 790 16.20 8.30 4.88
N SER A 791 17.31 7.92 5.53
CA SER A 791 18.64 7.84 4.90
C SER A 791 18.93 6.49 4.26
N ASN A 792 17.92 5.61 4.11
CA ASN A 792 18.11 4.32 3.47
C ASN A 792 18.51 4.49 1.98
N PRO A 793 19.67 3.96 1.54
CA PRO A 793 20.16 4.13 0.17
C PRO A 793 19.29 3.42 -0.88
N GLY A 794 18.63 2.31 -0.52
CA GLY A 794 17.76 1.55 -1.42
C GLY A 794 16.51 2.32 -1.91
N PHE A 795 16.09 3.39 -1.22
CA PHE A 795 15.00 4.30 -1.65
C PHE A 795 13.65 3.60 -1.95
N LEU A 796 13.41 2.43 -1.35
CA LEU A 796 12.27 1.56 -1.68
C LEU A 796 10.91 2.11 -1.23
N PHE A 797 10.85 2.84 -0.11
CA PHE A 797 9.59 3.37 0.41
C PHE A 797 8.97 4.42 -0.53
N PRO A 798 9.68 5.49 -0.94
CA PRO A 798 9.20 6.42 -1.98
C PRO A 798 8.90 5.75 -3.32
N GLU A 799 9.70 4.76 -3.72
CA GLU A 799 9.49 3.98 -4.95
C GLU A 799 8.13 3.26 -4.92
N CYS A 800 7.78 2.64 -3.79
CA CYS A 800 6.49 1.97 -3.58
C CYS A 800 5.30 2.95 -3.58
N LEU A 801 5.41 4.10 -2.91
CA LEU A 801 4.35 5.12 -2.94
C LEU A 801 4.10 5.63 -4.37
N MET A 802 5.15 5.69 -5.19
CA MET A 802 5.03 6.05 -6.58
C MET A 802 4.41 4.94 -7.44
N GLY A 803 4.77 3.69 -7.20
CA GLY A 803 4.16 2.53 -7.86
C GLY A 803 2.66 2.43 -7.57
N SER A 804 2.27 2.68 -6.32
CA SER A 804 0.89 2.60 -5.83
C SER A 804 0.07 3.90 -5.99
N CYS A 805 0.57 4.87 -6.77
CA CYS A 805 -0.12 6.13 -7.10
C CYS A 805 -0.46 7.03 -5.88
N GLN A 806 0.29 6.94 -4.78
CA GLN A 806 0.11 7.74 -3.57
C GLN A 806 0.83 9.10 -3.67
N TYR A 807 0.47 9.90 -4.68
CA TYR A 807 1.18 11.13 -5.04
C TYR A 807 1.14 12.21 -3.94
N THR A 808 0.01 12.39 -3.28
CA THR A 808 -0.19 13.41 -2.24
C THR A 808 0.64 13.12 -0.99
N GLN A 809 0.63 11.87 -0.55
CA GLN A 809 1.41 11.40 0.59
C GLN A 809 2.90 11.45 0.27
N LEU A 810 3.30 11.11 -0.96
CA LEU A 810 4.70 11.23 -1.38
C LEU A 810 5.20 12.68 -1.40
N GLN A 811 4.36 13.63 -1.85
CA GLN A 811 4.71 15.05 -1.79
C GLN A 811 4.94 15.54 -0.36
N GLU A 812 4.06 15.14 0.57
CA GLU A 812 4.18 15.50 1.98
C GLU A 812 5.39 14.84 2.63
N TYR A 813 5.67 13.57 2.31
CA TYR A 813 6.88 12.87 2.76
C TYR A 813 8.16 13.61 2.32
N ILE A 814 8.25 13.99 1.05
CA ILE A 814 9.41 14.73 0.51
C ILE A 814 9.51 16.12 1.15
N ARG A 815 8.38 16.81 1.39
CA ARG A 815 8.33 18.10 2.09
C ARG A 815 8.93 17.98 3.50
N LEU A 816 8.57 16.92 4.21
CA LEU A 816 9.05 16.65 5.57
C LEU A 816 10.56 16.35 5.63
N LEU A 817 11.13 15.75 4.57
CA LEU A 817 12.55 15.41 4.49
C LEU A 817 13.48 16.55 4.07
N GLN A 818 13.02 17.38 3.13
CA GLN A 818 13.86 18.33 2.38
C GLN A 818 14.80 19.24 3.21
N PRO A 819 14.44 19.72 4.42
CA PRO A 819 15.29 20.66 5.17
C PRO A 819 16.52 20.04 5.83
N TRP A 820 16.49 18.75 6.15
CA TRP A 820 17.46 18.12 7.08
C TRP A 820 18.03 16.79 6.57
N CYS A 821 17.32 16.06 5.71
CA CYS A 821 17.86 14.85 5.09
C CYS A 821 18.56 15.23 3.77
N HIS A 822 19.84 14.85 3.64
CA HIS A 822 20.65 15.12 2.44
C HIS A 822 20.93 13.87 1.60
N VAL A 823 20.41 12.72 2.02
CA VAL A 823 20.51 11.45 1.30
C VAL A 823 19.37 11.37 0.28
N ASN A 824 19.63 10.83 -0.92
CA ASN A 824 18.64 10.65 -1.99
C ASN A 824 17.95 11.94 -2.47
N MET A 825 18.63 13.10 -2.40
CA MET A 825 18.06 14.39 -2.81
C MET A 825 17.71 14.45 -4.30
N GLY A 826 18.51 13.81 -5.15
CA GLY A 826 18.26 13.68 -6.58
C GLY A 826 17.02 12.82 -6.85
N SER A 827 16.94 11.67 -6.19
CA SER A 827 15.84 10.72 -6.28
C SER A 827 14.53 11.33 -5.79
N CYS A 828 14.54 12.06 -4.66
CA CYS A 828 13.41 12.85 -4.17
C CYS A 828 12.98 13.93 -5.18
N SER A 829 13.94 14.63 -5.80
CA SER A 829 13.64 15.64 -6.83
C SER A 829 13.00 15.01 -8.07
N PHE A 830 13.46 13.82 -8.48
CA PHE A 830 12.85 13.07 -9.58
C PHE A 830 11.42 12.64 -9.26
N MET A 831 11.20 12.08 -8.05
CA MET A 831 9.86 11.69 -7.59
C MET A 831 8.90 12.88 -7.51
N MET A 832 9.36 14.02 -6.99
CA MET A 832 8.60 15.27 -6.96
C MET A 832 8.24 15.74 -8.38
N GLY A 833 9.17 15.62 -9.32
CA GLY A 833 8.92 15.90 -10.74
C GLY A 833 7.79 15.06 -11.31
N ARG A 834 7.75 13.77 -10.99
CA ARG A 834 6.63 12.88 -11.37
C ARG A 834 5.31 13.26 -10.70
N CYS A 835 5.32 13.59 -9.41
CA CYS A 835 4.13 14.07 -8.72
C CYS A 835 3.55 15.31 -9.41
N TYR A 836 4.39 16.32 -9.71
CA TYR A 836 3.94 17.52 -10.43
C TYR A 836 3.42 17.22 -11.84
N LEU A 837 4.03 16.27 -12.54
CA LEU A 837 3.58 15.84 -13.87
C LEU A 837 2.15 15.29 -13.83
N VAL A 838 1.85 14.42 -12.87
CA VAL A 838 0.51 13.81 -12.70
C VAL A 838 -0.52 14.85 -12.24
N MET A 839 -0.11 15.83 -11.43
CA MET A 839 -0.97 16.93 -11.00
C MET A 839 -1.19 18.00 -12.09
N GLY A 840 -0.57 17.88 -13.26
CA GLY A 840 -0.68 18.83 -14.37
C GLY A 840 0.20 20.08 -14.25
N GLU A 841 1.13 20.13 -13.29
CA GLU A 841 2.05 21.24 -13.07
C GLU A 841 3.38 21.05 -13.82
N GLY A 842 3.32 20.98 -15.15
CA GLY A 842 4.44 20.57 -15.99
C GLY A 842 5.74 21.40 -15.84
N HIS A 843 5.66 22.72 -15.65
CA HIS A 843 6.87 23.55 -15.46
C HIS A 843 7.62 23.24 -14.15
N LYS A 844 6.89 23.03 -13.05
CA LYS A 844 7.50 22.61 -11.78
C LYS A 844 8.10 21.21 -11.89
N ALA A 845 7.44 20.33 -12.66
CA ALA A 845 7.96 19.00 -12.94
C ALA A 845 9.31 19.07 -13.64
N LEU A 846 9.44 19.91 -14.68
CA LEU A 846 10.69 20.10 -15.41
C LEU A 846 11.82 20.63 -14.50
N ASP A 847 11.54 21.64 -13.68
CA ASP A 847 12.53 22.18 -12.72
C ASP A 847 13.02 21.10 -11.76
N ALA A 848 12.12 20.26 -11.26
CA ALA A 848 12.46 19.16 -10.35
C ALA A 848 13.29 18.07 -11.06
N PHE A 849 12.96 17.71 -12.31
CA PHE A 849 13.75 16.79 -13.11
C PHE A 849 15.16 17.33 -13.41
N CYS A 850 15.30 18.64 -13.64
CA CYS A 850 16.59 19.28 -13.86
C CYS A 850 17.46 19.28 -12.59
N ARG A 851 16.86 19.48 -11.40
CA ARG A 851 17.59 19.36 -10.13
C ARG A 851 18.08 17.93 -9.89
N ALA A 852 17.25 16.93 -10.18
CA ALA A 852 17.64 15.52 -10.03
C ALA A 852 18.85 15.13 -10.90
N ALA A 853 19.01 15.75 -12.08
CA ALA A 853 20.12 15.47 -12.99
C ALA A 853 21.51 15.76 -12.38
N SER A 854 21.63 16.62 -11.36
CA SER A 854 22.93 16.93 -10.75
C SER A 854 23.53 15.75 -9.99
N GLU A 855 22.68 14.92 -9.38
CA GLU A 855 23.04 13.80 -8.50
C GLU A 855 23.04 12.43 -9.19
N VAL A 856 22.74 12.39 -10.49
CA VAL A 856 22.88 11.18 -11.32
C VAL A 856 24.32 10.65 -11.28
N GLY A 857 24.51 9.37 -10.98
CA GLY A 857 25.82 8.74 -10.75
C GLY A 857 26.30 8.72 -9.30
N ARG A 858 25.53 9.28 -8.36
CA ARG A 858 25.82 9.27 -6.92
C ARG A 858 24.81 8.48 -6.10
N GLU A 859 23.59 8.31 -6.62
CA GLU A 859 22.47 7.70 -5.92
C GLU A 859 22.04 6.41 -6.64
N GLU A 860 21.84 5.33 -5.87
CA GLU A 860 21.59 4.00 -6.42
C GLU A 860 20.28 3.94 -7.22
N PHE A 861 19.21 4.59 -6.76
CA PHE A 861 17.94 4.62 -7.48
C PHE A 861 18.06 5.26 -8.87
N LEU A 862 18.77 6.39 -8.98
CA LEU A 862 18.99 7.05 -10.28
C LEU A 862 19.87 6.19 -11.20
N ASP A 863 20.85 5.48 -10.63
CA ASP A 863 21.68 4.56 -11.41
C ASP A 863 20.90 3.33 -11.88
N ARG A 864 19.96 2.82 -11.07
CA ARG A 864 19.00 1.77 -11.48
C ARG A 864 18.11 2.25 -12.63
N LEU A 865 17.65 3.50 -12.61
CA LEU A 865 16.85 4.11 -13.68
C LEU A 865 17.60 4.24 -15.02
N ILE A 866 18.94 4.35 -14.97
CA ILE A 866 19.80 4.63 -16.12
C ILE A 866 20.41 3.35 -16.71
N GLN A 867 20.12 2.17 -16.15
CA GLN A 867 20.68 0.90 -16.65
C GLN A 867 20.54 0.77 -18.18
N PRO A 868 21.66 0.56 -18.90
CA PRO A 868 21.63 0.60 -20.35
C PRO A 868 20.89 -0.62 -20.92
N GLU A 869 20.03 -0.39 -21.91
CA GLU A 869 19.48 -1.46 -22.75
C GLU A 869 20.67 -2.24 -23.37
N GLU A 870 20.60 -3.59 -23.39
CA GLU A 870 21.66 -4.45 -23.95
C GLU A 870 22.00 -4.03 -25.40
N GLY A 871 23.10 -3.29 -25.59
CA GLY A 871 23.60 -2.87 -26.91
C GLY A 871 23.72 -1.36 -27.15
N GLU A 872 23.33 -0.49 -26.22
CA GLU A 872 23.56 0.96 -26.35
C GLU A 872 25.01 1.35 -25.99
N MET A 873 25.61 2.27 -26.77
CA MET A 873 26.98 2.78 -26.52
C MET A 873 27.03 3.68 -25.28
N VAL A 874 28.23 3.80 -24.69
CA VAL A 874 28.54 4.57 -23.48
C VAL A 874 28.28 6.08 -23.68
N SER A 875 27.03 6.51 -23.53
CA SER A 875 26.66 7.91 -23.31
C SER A 875 26.91 8.33 -21.86
N THR A 876 27.00 9.64 -21.59
CA THR A 876 27.10 10.13 -20.22
C THR A 876 25.82 9.79 -19.43
N PRO A 877 25.91 9.47 -18.12
CA PRO A 877 24.75 9.03 -17.34
C PRO A 877 23.66 10.11 -17.27
N ARG A 878 24.06 11.39 -17.24
CA ARG A 878 23.12 12.52 -17.33
C ARG A 878 22.34 12.57 -18.64
N LEU A 879 22.98 12.25 -19.77
CA LEU A 879 22.31 12.21 -21.07
C LEU A 879 21.30 11.05 -21.14
N GLN A 880 21.65 9.89 -20.57
CA GLN A 880 20.73 8.75 -20.46
C GLN A 880 19.51 9.10 -19.60
N TYR A 881 19.74 9.75 -18.46
CA TYR A 881 18.67 10.29 -17.62
C TYR A 881 17.76 11.25 -18.40
N TYR A 882 18.32 12.25 -19.10
CA TYR A 882 17.51 13.17 -19.90
C TYR A 882 16.74 12.46 -21.01
N ASN A 883 17.32 11.45 -21.66
CA ASN A 883 16.61 10.65 -22.66
C ASN A 883 15.39 9.91 -22.06
N LYS A 884 15.52 9.35 -20.84
CA LYS A 884 14.39 8.71 -20.13
C LYS A 884 13.29 9.73 -19.80
N VAL A 885 13.66 10.90 -19.28
CA VAL A 885 12.68 11.98 -18.97
C VAL A 885 12.04 12.54 -20.25
N LEU A 886 12.78 12.65 -21.36
CA LEU A 886 12.23 13.05 -22.65
C LEU A 886 11.19 12.05 -23.17
N ARG A 887 11.46 10.73 -23.07
CA ARG A 887 10.48 9.68 -23.42
C ARG A 887 9.21 9.81 -22.56
N LEU A 888 9.35 10.11 -21.27
CA LEU A 888 8.22 10.34 -20.37
C LEU A 888 7.39 11.57 -20.77
N LEU A 889 8.03 12.72 -21.03
CA LEU A 889 7.35 13.95 -21.42
C LEU A 889 6.65 13.85 -22.79
N ASP A 890 7.25 13.13 -23.75
CA ASP A 890 6.65 12.84 -25.06
C ASP A 890 5.39 11.98 -24.90
N MET A 891 5.43 10.96 -24.03
CA MET A 891 4.24 10.13 -23.74
C MET A 891 3.09 10.94 -23.13
N VAL A 892 3.37 11.82 -22.18
CA VAL A 892 2.34 12.68 -21.56
C VAL A 892 1.82 13.74 -22.54
N GLY A 893 2.56 14.03 -23.61
CA GLY A 893 2.15 14.95 -24.65
C GLY A 893 2.35 16.42 -24.29
N LEU A 894 3.48 16.75 -23.64
CA LEU A 894 3.84 18.13 -23.26
C LEU A 894 5.00 18.67 -24.14
N PRO A 895 4.72 19.09 -25.40
CA PRO A 895 5.74 19.42 -26.40
C PRO A 895 6.67 20.58 -26.02
N GLU A 896 6.16 21.59 -25.32
CA GLU A 896 6.96 22.75 -24.90
C GLU A 896 8.07 22.36 -23.90
N LEU A 897 7.75 21.46 -22.96
CA LEU A 897 8.71 20.99 -21.97
C LEU A 897 9.74 20.04 -22.60
N VAL A 898 9.32 19.23 -23.57
CA VAL A 898 10.22 18.38 -24.36
C VAL A 898 11.27 19.24 -25.08
N ILE A 899 10.87 20.36 -25.69
CA ILE A 899 11.80 21.29 -26.33
C ILE A 899 12.79 21.86 -25.32
N GLN A 900 12.31 22.36 -24.18
CA GLN A 900 13.17 22.93 -23.14
C GLN A 900 14.19 21.91 -22.62
N LEU A 901 13.76 20.69 -22.30
CA LEU A 901 14.65 19.63 -21.82
C LEU A 901 15.63 19.17 -22.91
N ALA A 902 15.18 19.04 -24.16
CA ALA A 902 16.03 18.62 -25.27
C ALA A 902 17.12 19.67 -25.59
N THR A 903 16.81 20.97 -25.45
CA THR A 903 17.82 22.03 -25.61
C THR A 903 18.89 21.98 -24.51
N LEU A 904 18.51 21.66 -23.27
CA LEU A 904 19.46 21.42 -22.18
C LEU A 904 20.30 20.16 -22.42
N ALA A 905 19.69 19.05 -22.86
CA ALA A 905 20.39 17.81 -23.16
C ALA A 905 21.41 17.95 -24.32
N ILE A 906 21.21 18.88 -25.25
CA ILE A 906 22.18 19.21 -26.29
C ILE A 906 23.47 19.80 -25.71
N MET A 907 23.37 20.60 -24.64
CA MET A 907 24.55 21.19 -23.99
C MET A 907 25.43 20.11 -23.34
N GLU A 908 24.82 19.06 -22.78
CA GLU A 908 25.51 17.94 -22.13
C GLU A 908 26.07 16.91 -23.12
N SER A 909 25.52 16.84 -24.34
CA SER A 909 25.94 15.88 -25.39
C SER A 909 26.98 16.45 -26.35
N ALA A 910 27.78 17.45 -25.93
CA ALA A 910 28.73 18.16 -26.77
C ALA A 910 29.68 17.24 -27.59
N ASP A 911 30.00 16.06 -27.06
CA ASP A 911 30.96 15.12 -27.64
C ASP A 911 30.34 14.00 -28.51
N ASP A 912 29.01 13.81 -28.51
CA ASP A 912 28.32 12.77 -29.31
C ASP A 912 27.40 13.36 -30.39
N TRP A 913 27.89 13.36 -31.63
CA TRP A 913 27.14 13.88 -32.78
C TRP A 913 25.86 13.11 -33.09
N ARG A 914 25.77 11.81 -32.74
CA ARG A 914 24.58 10.99 -33.01
C ARG A 914 23.44 11.36 -32.07
N SER A 915 23.73 11.51 -30.79
CA SER A 915 22.78 12.00 -29.79
C SER A 915 22.36 13.46 -30.06
N GLN A 916 23.28 14.30 -30.54
CA GLN A 916 22.88 15.64 -30.99
C GLN A 916 21.92 15.61 -32.18
N ALA A 917 22.14 14.69 -33.14
CA ALA A 917 21.26 14.54 -34.28
C ALA A 917 19.85 14.04 -33.88
N THR A 918 19.75 13.10 -32.93
CA THR A 918 18.45 12.62 -32.40
C THR A 918 17.71 13.73 -31.65
N LEU A 919 18.38 14.44 -30.74
CA LEU A 919 17.78 15.53 -29.97
C LEU A 919 17.33 16.70 -30.86
N ARG A 920 18.13 17.10 -31.86
CA ARG A 920 17.74 18.15 -32.82
C ARG A 920 16.56 17.73 -33.70
N THR A 921 16.46 16.44 -34.05
CA THR A 921 15.30 15.88 -34.75
C THR A 921 14.05 15.93 -33.86
N CYS A 922 14.21 15.63 -32.56
CA CYS A 922 13.14 15.70 -31.57
C CYS A 922 12.61 17.14 -31.41
N ILE A 923 13.51 18.12 -31.23
CA ILE A 923 13.17 19.56 -31.16
C ILE A 923 12.42 20.00 -32.42
N PHE A 924 12.93 19.62 -33.61
CA PHE A 924 12.27 19.93 -34.88
C PHE A 924 10.82 19.42 -34.92
N LYS A 925 10.59 18.15 -34.57
CA LYS A 925 9.26 17.54 -34.59
C LYS A 925 8.29 18.30 -33.67
N HIS A 926 8.70 18.60 -32.44
CA HIS A 926 7.81 19.25 -31.46
C HIS A 926 7.53 20.72 -31.80
N HIS A 927 8.50 21.49 -32.31
CA HIS A 927 8.22 22.85 -32.82
C HIS A 927 7.29 22.81 -34.04
N LEU A 928 7.43 21.80 -34.90
CA LEU A 928 6.53 21.60 -36.03
C LEU A 928 5.12 21.29 -35.53
N ASP A 929 4.95 20.42 -34.55
CA ASP A 929 3.66 20.09 -33.96
C ASP A 929 3.00 21.31 -33.31
N LEU A 930 3.76 22.15 -32.60
CA LEU A 930 3.30 23.43 -32.03
C LEU A 930 3.01 24.53 -33.06
N GLY A 931 3.49 24.38 -34.31
CA GLY A 931 3.33 25.40 -35.37
C GLY A 931 4.35 26.54 -35.32
N HIS A 932 5.43 26.39 -34.57
CA HIS A 932 6.55 27.33 -34.54
C HIS A 932 7.49 27.11 -35.74
N ASN A 933 7.03 27.51 -36.93
CA ASN A 933 7.68 27.19 -38.20
C ASN A 933 9.12 27.71 -38.32
N SER A 934 9.39 28.92 -37.81
CA SER A 934 10.71 29.55 -37.84
C SER A 934 11.72 28.82 -36.94
N GLU A 935 11.29 28.42 -35.74
CA GLU A 935 12.12 27.69 -34.77
C GLU A 935 12.39 26.25 -35.26
N ALA A 936 11.38 25.59 -35.84
CA ALA A 936 11.55 24.29 -36.48
C ALA A 936 12.58 24.36 -37.62
N TYR A 937 12.51 25.40 -38.46
CA TYR A 937 13.49 25.60 -39.53
C TYR A 937 14.91 25.82 -38.99
N ILE A 938 15.06 26.58 -37.89
CA ILE A 938 16.36 26.76 -37.23
C ILE A 938 16.90 25.41 -36.73
N ALA A 939 16.09 24.62 -36.02
CA ALA A 939 16.48 23.30 -35.52
C ALA A 939 16.93 22.34 -36.64
N LEU A 940 16.25 22.39 -37.80
CA LEU A 940 16.61 21.63 -38.99
C LEU A 940 17.99 22.03 -39.54
N THR A 941 18.26 23.33 -39.69
CA THR A 941 19.55 23.80 -40.21
C THR A 941 20.72 23.48 -39.30
N GLN A 942 20.43 23.34 -38.01
CA GLN A 942 21.39 23.01 -36.98
C GLN A 942 21.70 21.49 -36.91
N ASN A 943 20.91 20.60 -37.52
CA ASN A 943 21.16 19.16 -37.41
C ASN A 943 22.52 18.74 -38.03
N PRO A 944 23.41 18.04 -37.27
CA PRO A 944 24.72 17.61 -37.79
C PRO A 944 24.63 16.46 -38.80
N ASP A 945 23.54 15.69 -38.82
CA ASP A 945 23.36 14.55 -39.73
C ASP A 945 22.61 14.97 -41.01
N PRO A 946 23.25 14.89 -42.20
CA PRO A 946 22.62 15.30 -43.45
C PRO A 946 21.43 14.42 -43.85
N SER A 947 21.40 13.14 -43.43
CA SER A 947 20.31 12.23 -43.76
C SER A 947 19.02 12.63 -43.03
N ARG A 948 19.11 12.80 -41.70
CA ARG A 948 18.01 13.29 -40.85
C ARG A 948 17.59 14.70 -41.22
N GLN A 949 18.53 15.57 -41.61
CA GLN A 949 18.20 16.91 -42.09
C GLN A 949 17.27 16.88 -43.32
N LEU A 950 17.50 15.95 -44.27
CA LEU A 950 16.62 15.77 -45.43
C LEU A 950 15.26 15.21 -45.06
N ASP A 951 15.20 14.29 -44.09
CA ASP A 951 13.92 13.72 -43.63
C ASP A 951 13.08 14.77 -42.88
N CYS A 952 13.70 15.57 -42.00
CA CYS A 952 13.06 16.73 -41.38
C CYS A 952 12.58 17.73 -42.44
N LEU A 953 13.37 17.98 -43.49
CA LEU A 953 13.00 18.89 -44.57
C LEU A 953 11.75 18.41 -45.32
N ARG A 954 11.69 17.12 -45.64
CA ARG A 954 10.51 16.50 -46.28
C ARG A 954 9.28 16.69 -45.41
N GLN A 955 9.39 16.39 -44.12
CA GLN A 955 8.28 16.52 -43.18
C GLN A 955 7.83 17.99 -43.04
N LEU A 956 8.76 18.95 -42.94
CA LEU A 956 8.46 20.38 -42.88
C LEU A 956 7.66 20.84 -44.10
N VAL A 957 8.12 20.48 -45.31
CA VAL A 957 7.46 20.86 -46.57
C VAL A 957 6.05 20.28 -46.64
N VAL A 958 5.87 19.00 -46.27
CA VAL A 958 4.56 18.35 -46.28
C VAL A 958 3.61 19.02 -45.30
N VAL A 959 4.01 19.20 -44.03
CA VAL A 959 3.15 19.76 -42.98
C VAL A 959 2.79 21.22 -43.26
N LEU A 960 3.72 22.05 -43.74
CA LEU A 960 3.41 23.45 -44.11
C LEU A 960 2.43 23.53 -45.29
N CYS A 961 2.53 22.60 -46.25
CA CYS A 961 1.60 22.52 -47.35
C CYS A 961 0.20 22.06 -46.90
N GLU A 962 0.12 21.07 -46.01
CA GLU A 962 -1.14 20.59 -45.42
C GLU A 962 -1.83 21.68 -44.57
N ARG A 963 -1.04 22.45 -43.81
CA ARG A 963 -1.54 23.58 -42.98
C ARG A 963 -1.81 24.85 -43.78
N SER A 964 -1.54 24.86 -45.10
CA SER A 964 -1.68 26.03 -45.99
C SER A 964 -0.84 27.27 -45.60
N GLN A 965 0.24 27.09 -44.83
CA GLN A 965 1.17 28.15 -44.41
C GLN A 965 2.25 28.38 -45.47
N LEU A 966 1.81 28.82 -46.66
CA LEU A 966 2.64 28.90 -47.87
C LEU A 966 3.65 30.05 -47.87
N GLN A 967 3.39 31.11 -47.10
CA GLN A 967 4.25 32.29 -47.02
C GLN A 967 5.60 31.94 -46.38
N ASP A 968 5.58 31.28 -45.22
CA ASP A 968 6.77 30.84 -44.49
C ASP A 968 7.65 29.95 -45.38
N LEU A 969 7.03 29.03 -46.15
CA LEU A 969 7.73 28.14 -47.07
C LEU A 969 8.51 28.90 -48.16
N VAL A 970 8.03 30.07 -48.59
CA VAL A 970 8.69 30.89 -49.63
C VAL A 970 9.77 31.78 -49.03
N GLU A 971 9.52 32.34 -47.86
CA GLU A 971 10.40 33.32 -47.21
C GLU A 971 11.64 32.69 -46.55
N PHE A 972 11.59 31.40 -46.16
CA PHE A 972 12.75 30.75 -45.55
C PHE A 972 13.99 30.72 -46.48
N PRO A 973 15.21 30.94 -45.94
CA PRO A 973 16.42 31.07 -46.75
C PRO A 973 16.91 29.74 -47.34
N TYR A 974 16.64 28.59 -46.71
CA TYR A 974 17.04 27.22 -47.10
C TYR A 974 18.52 27.13 -47.55
N VAL A 975 19.43 27.54 -46.67
CA VAL A 975 20.88 27.53 -46.94
C VAL A 975 21.32 26.10 -47.26
N ASN A 976 21.95 25.90 -48.42
CA ASN A 976 22.42 24.60 -48.96
C ASN A 976 21.36 23.51 -49.21
N LEU A 977 20.06 23.79 -49.00
CA LEU A 977 18.96 22.83 -49.16
C LEU A 977 18.00 23.19 -50.31
N LEU A 978 18.29 24.24 -51.08
CA LEU A 978 17.41 24.75 -52.14
C LEU A 978 17.02 23.75 -53.19
N ASN A 979 17.99 22.97 -53.66
CA ASN A 979 17.73 21.99 -54.72
C ASN A 979 16.85 20.84 -54.20
N GLU A 980 16.99 20.49 -52.93
CA GLU A 980 16.21 19.43 -52.29
C GLU A 980 14.76 19.89 -52.05
N VAL A 981 14.54 21.11 -51.54
CA VAL A 981 13.19 21.69 -51.39
C VAL A 981 12.47 21.75 -52.74
N VAL A 982 13.15 22.28 -53.77
CA VAL A 982 12.60 22.35 -55.12
C VAL A 982 12.31 20.94 -55.65
N GLY A 983 13.22 19.99 -55.45
CA GLY A 983 13.01 18.59 -55.84
C GLY A 983 11.81 17.94 -55.15
N ILE A 984 11.63 18.18 -53.84
CA ILE A 984 10.49 17.70 -53.05
C ILE A 984 9.20 18.30 -53.59
N ILE A 985 9.09 19.64 -53.67
CA ILE A 985 7.85 20.29 -54.13
C ILE A 985 7.56 19.94 -55.60
N GLU A 986 8.57 19.83 -56.47
CA GLU A 986 8.39 19.36 -57.85
C GLU A 986 7.87 17.92 -57.91
N SER A 987 8.39 17.02 -57.07
CA SER A 987 7.93 15.63 -57.01
C SER A 987 6.48 15.54 -56.56
N HIS A 988 6.09 16.29 -55.51
CA HIS A 988 4.71 16.39 -55.05
C HIS A 988 3.81 17.06 -56.08
N ALA A 989 4.27 18.15 -56.70
CA ALA A 989 3.53 18.83 -57.76
C ALA A 989 3.25 17.89 -58.92
N ARG A 990 4.19 17.01 -59.31
CA ARG A 990 4.01 16.00 -60.37
C ARG A 990 3.15 14.80 -59.95
N ALA A 991 3.11 14.46 -58.66
CA ALA A 991 2.39 13.30 -58.15
C ALA A 991 0.92 13.58 -57.76
N VAL A 992 0.59 14.79 -57.30
CA VAL A 992 -0.73 15.16 -56.78
C VAL A 992 -1.68 15.64 -57.90
N ASP A 993 -2.98 15.43 -57.71
CA ASP A 993 -4.04 15.90 -58.61
C ASP A 993 -4.13 17.43 -58.62
N LEU A 994 -4.06 18.01 -59.83
CA LEU A 994 -4.00 19.46 -60.09
C LEU A 994 -5.18 20.29 -59.55
N MET A 995 -6.30 19.65 -59.22
CA MET A 995 -7.52 20.31 -58.76
C MET A 995 -7.66 20.36 -57.23
N THR A 996 -6.79 19.64 -56.49
CA THR A 996 -6.88 19.52 -55.02
C THR A 996 -5.92 20.46 -54.29
N HIS A 997 -4.66 20.55 -54.74
CA HIS A 997 -3.61 21.34 -54.09
C HIS A 997 -2.78 22.14 -55.12
N ASN A 998 -2.46 23.40 -54.81
CA ASN A 998 -1.85 24.35 -55.74
C ASN A 998 -0.30 24.36 -55.71
N TYR A 999 0.37 23.20 -55.71
CA TYR A 999 1.84 23.11 -55.60
C TYR A 999 2.60 23.82 -56.73
N TYR A 1000 2.07 23.85 -57.96
CA TYR A 1000 2.70 24.59 -59.07
C TYR A 1000 2.66 26.11 -58.89
N GLU A 1001 1.56 26.63 -58.35
CA GLU A 1001 1.41 28.07 -58.05
C GLU A 1001 2.36 28.46 -56.90
N LEU A 1002 2.57 27.56 -55.94
CA LEU A 1002 3.56 27.68 -54.88
C LEU A 1002 5.00 27.68 -55.40
N LEU A 1003 5.39 26.72 -56.24
CA LEU A 1003 6.72 26.68 -56.88
C LEU A 1003 7.00 27.94 -57.70
N TYR A 1004 6.00 28.46 -58.39
CA TYR A 1004 6.12 29.71 -59.12
C TYR A 1004 6.37 30.90 -58.19
N ALA A 1005 5.57 31.04 -57.13
CA ALA A 1005 5.79 32.08 -56.11
C ALA A 1005 7.18 31.97 -55.49
N PHE A 1006 7.62 30.74 -55.17
CA PHE A 1006 8.95 30.44 -54.64
C PHE A 1006 10.09 30.91 -55.55
N HIS A 1007 10.00 30.63 -56.85
CA HIS A 1007 11.02 31.06 -57.81
C HIS A 1007 10.99 32.56 -58.10
N ILE A 1008 9.82 33.20 -58.11
CA ILE A 1008 9.71 34.66 -58.26
C ILE A 1008 10.32 35.40 -57.09
N TYR A 1009 10.03 34.99 -55.85
CA TYR A 1009 10.58 35.61 -54.65
C TYR A 1009 12.12 35.62 -54.66
N ARG A 1010 12.73 34.56 -55.18
CA ARG A 1010 14.19 34.38 -55.28
C ARG A 1010 14.80 34.94 -56.56
N HIS A 1011 14.05 35.72 -57.34
CA HIS A 1011 14.46 36.30 -58.63
C HIS A 1011 14.91 35.27 -59.69
N ASN A 1012 14.51 34.00 -59.56
CA ASN A 1012 14.81 32.92 -60.50
C ASN A 1012 13.74 32.83 -61.59
N TYR A 1013 13.59 33.88 -62.39
CA TYR A 1013 12.54 34.02 -63.40
C TYR A 1013 12.55 32.89 -64.45
N ARG A 1014 13.72 32.32 -64.75
CA ARG A 1014 13.84 31.24 -65.74
C ARG A 1014 13.18 29.94 -65.28
N LYS A 1015 13.43 29.56 -64.01
CA LYS A 1015 12.81 28.38 -63.39
C LYS A 1015 11.32 28.63 -63.13
N ALA A 1016 10.95 29.84 -62.70
CA ALA A 1016 9.53 30.23 -62.55
C ALA A 1016 8.75 30.06 -63.86
N GLY A 1017 9.31 30.52 -64.98
CA GLY A 1017 8.71 30.35 -66.30
C GLY A 1017 8.61 28.88 -66.73
N THR A 1018 9.65 28.08 -66.42
CA THR A 1018 9.66 26.63 -66.70
C THR A 1018 8.54 25.90 -65.95
N VAL A 1019 8.36 26.18 -64.65
CA VAL A 1019 7.33 25.53 -63.84
C VAL A 1019 5.92 25.92 -64.27
N MET A 1020 5.67 27.19 -64.58
CA MET A 1020 4.35 27.63 -65.08
C MET A 1020 4.03 27.05 -66.46
N PHE A 1021 5.05 26.90 -67.31
CA PHE A 1021 4.88 26.23 -68.59
C PHE A 1021 4.56 24.74 -68.42
N GLU A 1022 5.27 24.02 -67.53
CA GLU A 1022 4.98 22.62 -67.17
C GLU A 1022 3.55 22.47 -66.60
N TYR A 1023 3.13 23.38 -65.73
CA TYR A 1023 1.77 23.41 -65.17
C TYR A 1023 0.70 23.61 -66.24
N GLY A 1024 0.91 24.57 -67.16
CA GLY A 1024 -0.01 24.81 -68.29
C GLY A 1024 -0.11 23.62 -69.23
N MET A 1025 1.00 22.92 -69.49
CA MET A 1025 1.02 21.70 -70.30
C MET A 1025 0.25 20.56 -69.62
N ARG A 1026 0.43 20.37 -68.31
CA ARG A 1026 -0.25 19.31 -67.57
C ARG A 1026 -1.75 19.59 -67.39
N LEU A 1027 -2.13 20.84 -67.13
CA LEU A 1027 -3.54 21.28 -67.10
C LEU A 1027 -4.26 20.98 -68.41
N GLY A 1028 -3.61 21.22 -69.56
CA GLY A 1028 -4.18 20.90 -70.88
C GLY A 1028 -4.47 19.41 -71.09
N ARG A 1029 -3.61 18.54 -70.53
CA ARG A 1029 -3.72 17.08 -70.66
C ARG A 1029 -4.73 16.46 -69.70
N GLU A 1030 -4.71 16.89 -68.44
CA GLU A 1030 -5.41 16.27 -67.31
C GLU A 1030 -6.74 16.98 -66.95
N VAL A 1031 -6.81 18.31 -67.04
CA VAL A 1031 -7.97 19.11 -66.59
C VAL A 1031 -8.70 19.74 -67.77
N ARG A 1032 -9.56 18.95 -68.42
CA ARG A 1032 -10.29 19.31 -69.65
C ARG A 1032 -11.61 20.05 -69.36
N THR A 1033 -11.53 21.07 -68.51
CA THR A 1033 -12.68 21.92 -68.14
C THR A 1033 -12.45 23.36 -68.59
N LEU A 1034 -13.52 24.15 -68.73
CA LEU A 1034 -13.43 25.58 -69.03
C LEU A 1034 -12.46 26.30 -68.05
N ARG A 1035 -12.54 25.97 -66.76
CA ARG A 1035 -11.67 26.52 -65.71
C ARG A 1035 -10.21 26.07 -65.86
N GLY A 1036 -9.97 24.83 -66.28
CA GLY A 1036 -8.63 24.31 -66.57
C GLY A 1036 -7.96 25.02 -67.75
N LEU A 1037 -8.69 25.25 -68.84
CA LEU A 1037 -8.21 25.98 -70.01
C LEU A 1037 -7.97 27.48 -69.71
N GLN A 1038 -8.81 28.09 -68.88
CA GLN A 1038 -8.58 29.46 -68.36
C GLN A 1038 -7.29 29.55 -67.56
N LYS A 1039 -7.08 28.61 -66.63
CA LYS A 1039 -5.81 28.53 -65.88
C LYS A 1039 -4.63 28.28 -66.82
N GLN A 1040 -4.74 27.38 -67.79
CA GLN A 1040 -3.69 27.09 -68.77
C GLN A 1040 -3.24 28.35 -69.52
N GLY A 1041 -4.18 29.16 -70.03
CA GLY A 1041 -3.85 30.43 -70.68
C GLY A 1041 -3.11 31.40 -69.75
N ASN A 1042 -3.55 31.49 -68.50
CA ASN A 1042 -2.90 32.33 -67.48
C ASN A 1042 -1.48 31.85 -67.14
N CYS A 1043 -1.25 30.53 -67.08
CA CYS A 1043 0.07 29.94 -66.82
C CYS A 1043 1.07 30.27 -67.94
N PHE A 1044 0.66 30.16 -69.21
CA PHE A 1044 1.53 30.53 -70.33
C PHE A 1044 1.84 32.03 -70.38
N LEU A 1045 0.86 32.89 -70.07
CA LEU A 1045 1.10 34.33 -69.92
C LEU A 1045 2.09 34.63 -68.79
N ALA A 1046 1.96 33.96 -67.64
CA ALA A 1046 2.90 34.09 -66.53
C ALA A 1046 4.32 33.63 -66.92
N ALA A 1047 4.45 32.55 -67.69
CA ALA A 1047 5.73 32.05 -68.19
C ALA A 1047 6.40 33.04 -69.17
N ILE A 1048 5.64 33.60 -70.12
CA ILE A 1048 6.11 34.62 -71.07
C ILE A 1048 6.59 35.86 -70.31
N ASN A 1049 5.80 36.33 -69.34
CA ASN A 1049 6.15 37.47 -68.51
C ASN A 1049 7.46 37.23 -67.75
N CYS A 1050 7.66 36.03 -67.19
CA CYS A 1050 8.91 35.68 -66.51
C CYS A 1050 10.12 35.70 -67.46
N LEU A 1051 10.01 35.17 -68.67
CA LEU A 1051 11.13 35.14 -69.62
C LEU A 1051 11.47 36.53 -70.18
N ARG A 1052 10.48 37.42 -70.33
CA ARG A 1052 10.70 38.82 -70.73
C ARG A 1052 11.43 39.65 -69.68
N LEU A 1053 11.40 39.24 -68.42
CA LEU A 1053 12.18 39.88 -67.34
C LEU A 1053 13.67 39.48 -67.37
N ILE A 1054 14.04 38.50 -68.19
CA ILE A 1054 15.41 37.99 -68.34
C ILE A 1054 16.03 38.62 -69.59
N ARG A 1055 17.36 38.75 -69.60
CA ARG A 1055 18.09 39.12 -70.83
C ARG A 1055 17.77 38.11 -71.94
N PRO A 1056 17.59 38.56 -73.20
CA PRO A 1056 17.15 37.71 -74.31
C PRO A 1056 18.08 36.51 -74.56
N GLU A 1057 19.37 36.64 -74.27
CA GLU A 1057 20.38 35.57 -74.39
C GLU A 1057 20.12 34.35 -73.49
N TYR A 1058 19.35 34.50 -72.42
CA TYR A 1058 19.08 33.44 -71.43
C TYR A 1058 17.59 33.07 -71.34
N ALA A 1059 16.76 33.57 -72.25
CA ALA A 1059 15.30 33.42 -72.25
C ALA A 1059 14.82 32.14 -72.97
N TRP A 1060 15.19 30.98 -72.43
CA TRP A 1060 14.82 29.66 -72.97
C TRP A 1060 14.44 28.65 -71.88
N ILE A 1061 13.53 27.74 -72.22
CA ILE A 1061 13.02 26.66 -71.35
C ILE A 1061 13.46 25.30 -71.92
N VAL A 1062 13.65 24.31 -71.03
CA VAL A 1062 14.05 22.95 -71.39
C VAL A 1062 12.87 22.01 -71.21
N GLN A 1063 12.51 21.25 -72.25
CA GLN A 1063 11.45 20.26 -72.22
C GLN A 1063 11.99 18.89 -72.66
N PRO A 1064 11.58 17.77 -72.03
CA PRO A 1064 11.76 16.45 -72.61
C PRO A 1064 10.89 16.29 -73.86
N ALA A 1065 11.48 15.85 -74.98
CA ALA A 1065 10.80 15.76 -76.28
C ALA A 1065 9.48 14.95 -76.18
N SER A 1066 8.46 15.41 -76.90
CA SER A 1066 7.12 14.80 -76.93
C SER A 1066 7.21 13.33 -77.38
N GLY A 1067 7.06 12.40 -76.42
CA GLY A 1067 7.16 10.95 -76.66
C GLY A 1067 8.00 10.17 -75.63
N ALA A 1068 8.75 10.84 -74.76
CA ALA A 1068 9.47 10.18 -73.66
C ALA A 1068 8.50 9.70 -72.56
N VAL A 1069 8.44 8.38 -72.35
CA VAL A 1069 7.66 7.77 -71.25
C VAL A 1069 8.29 8.19 -69.92
N TYR A 1070 7.58 9.01 -69.15
CA TYR A 1070 7.89 9.21 -67.73
C TYR A 1070 7.45 7.95 -66.97
N GLU A 1071 8.38 7.08 -66.59
CA GLU A 1071 8.10 6.10 -65.54
C GLU A 1071 7.97 6.84 -64.21
N ARG A 1072 6.87 6.57 -63.49
CA ARG A 1072 6.63 7.09 -62.14
C ARG A 1072 7.80 6.67 -61.23
N PRO A 1073 8.40 7.58 -60.46
CA PRO A 1073 9.32 7.20 -59.39
C PRO A 1073 8.58 6.25 -58.43
N GLY A 1074 9.04 5.00 -58.29
CA GLY A 1074 8.43 3.98 -57.42
C GLY A 1074 7.60 2.89 -58.13
N ALA A 1075 7.47 2.91 -59.46
CA ALA A 1075 6.93 1.75 -60.18
C ALA A 1075 7.92 0.56 -60.08
N SER A 1076 7.43 -0.62 -59.68
CA SER A 1076 8.25 -1.84 -59.59
C SER A 1076 8.95 -2.11 -60.93
N PRO A 1077 10.25 -2.46 -60.94
CA PRO A 1077 10.97 -2.72 -62.19
C PRO A 1077 10.24 -3.81 -62.97
N LYS A 1078 9.85 -3.53 -64.22
CA LYS A 1078 9.27 -4.55 -65.09
C LYS A 1078 10.35 -5.59 -65.39
N ARG A 1079 10.20 -6.79 -64.81
CA ARG A 1079 11.04 -7.94 -65.10
C ARG A 1079 10.61 -8.57 -66.42
N SER A 1080 11.57 -9.07 -67.19
CA SER A 1080 11.26 -9.93 -68.33
C SER A 1080 10.73 -11.28 -67.84
N TYR A 1081 10.20 -12.11 -68.76
CA TYR A 1081 9.69 -13.45 -68.45
C TYR A 1081 10.74 -14.36 -67.78
N ASP A 1082 12.05 -14.08 -67.96
CA ASP A 1082 13.17 -14.81 -67.37
C ASP A 1082 13.73 -14.18 -66.07
N GLY A 1083 13.08 -13.14 -65.53
CA GLY A 1083 13.39 -12.59 -64.20
C GLY A 1083 14.54 -11.58 -64.12
N GLU A 1084 15.22 -11.26 -65.22
CA GLU A 1084 16.26 -10.21 -65.26
C GLU A 1084 15.65 -8.80 -65.36
N CYS A 1085 16.25 -7.83 -64.65
CA CYS A 1085 15.90 -6.41 -64.74
C CYS A 1085 16.31 -5.85 -66.10
N THR A 1086 15.35 -5.39 -66.90
CA THR A 1086 15.65 -4.69 -68.16
C THR A 1086 16.31 -3.34 -67.88
N ALA A 1087 17.44 -3.06 -68.52
CA ALA A 1087 18.13 -1.77 -68.40
C ALA A 1087 17.27 -0.62 -68.96
N VAL A 1088 17.21 0.49 -68.21
CA VAL A 1088 16.50 1.72 -68.57
C VAL A 1088 17.13 2.32 -69.84
N PRO A 1089 16.39 2.65 -70.91
CA PRO A 1089 16.93 3.34 -72.07
C PRO A 1089 17.31 4.79 -71.71
N THR A 1090 18.59 5.13 -71.86
CA THR A 1090 19.25 6.37 -71.38
C THR A 1090 19.28 7.52 -72.39
N THR A 1091 18.36 7.61 -73.34
CA THR A 1091 18.30 8.77 -74.26
C THR A 1091 17.04 9.60 -74.02
N ARG A 1092 17.10 10.48 -73.02
CA ARG A 1092 16.16 11.62 -72.93
C ARG A 1092 16.55 12.63 -74.01
N GLN A 1093 15.83 12.66 -75.13
CA GLN A 1093 15.96 13.76 -76.10
C GLN A 1093 15.39 15.03 -75.45
N ILE A 1094 16.19 16.08 -75.40
CA ILE A 1094 15.87 17.35 -74.74
C ILE A 1094 15.62 18.40 -75.83
N GLU A 1095 14.47 19.07 -75.79
CA GLU A 1095 14.05 20.15 -76.68
C GLU A 1095 14.20 21.50 -75.97
N ILE A 1096 14.76 22.51 -76.65
CA ILE A 1096 14.95 23.87 -76.12
C ILE A 1096 13.89 24.75 -76.77
N LEU A 1097 13.03 25.36 -75.94
CA LEU A 1097 11.98 26.26 -76.38
C LEU A 1097 12.40 27.72 -76.14
N GLU A 1098 12.32 28.53 -77.20
CA GLU A 1098 12.56 29.97 -77.13
C GLU A 1098 11.25 30.75 -76.88
N LEU A 1099 11.36 32.06 -76.61
CA LEU A 1099 10.21 32.91 -76.31
C LEU A 1099 9.13 32.86 -77.40
N GLU A 1100 9.53 32.81 -78.67
CA GLU A 1100 8.59 32.72 -79.79
C GLU A 1100 7.75 31.44 -79.76
N ASP A 1101 8.34 30.31 -79.37
CA ASP A 1101 7.64 29.02 -79.32
C ASP A 1101 6.59 29.01 -78.20
N LEU A 1102 6.88 29.65 -77.08
CA LEU A 1102 5.95 29.82 -75.96
C LEU A 1102 4.80 30.77 -76.31
N GLU A 1103 5.07 31.81 -77.08
CA GLU A 1103 4.03 32.71 -77.60
C GLU A 1103 3.07 31.98 -78.54
N ARG A 1104 3.57 31.05 -79.39
CA ARG A 1104 2.73 30.20 -80.25
C ARG A 1104 1.84 29.27 -79.41
N GLU A 1105 2.39 28.61 -78.39
CA GLU A 1105 1.61 27.75 -77.48
C GLU A 1105 0.56 28.53 -76.67
N CYS A 1106 0.89 29.76 -76.24
CA CYS A 1106 -0.07 30.63 -75.56
C CYS A 1106 -1.24 31.04 -76.49
N VAL A 1107 -0.95 31.33 -77.76
CA VAL A 1107 -1.97 31.64 -78.76
C VAL A 1107 -2.88 30.43 -78.99
N LEU A 1108 -2.30 29.23 -79.09
CA LEU A 1108 -3.05 27.97 -79.22
C LEU A 1108 -3.99 27.74 -78.03
N ALA A 1109 -3.52 27.91 -76.80
CA ALA A 1109 -4.33 27.77 -75.60
C ALA A 1109 -5.47 28.80 -75.54
N ARG A 1110 -5.20 30.06 -75.92
CA ARG A 1110 -6.22 31.12 -75.97
C ARG A 1110 -7.29 30.82 -77.03
N ILE A 1111 -6.89 30.28 -78.18
CA ILE A 1111 -7.83 29.91 -79.25
C ILE A 1111 -8.68 28.70 -78.82
N ARG A 1112 -8.09 27.69 -78.18
CA ARG A 1112 -8.85 26.58 -77.57
C ARG A 1112 -9.86 27.07 -76.53
N LEU A 1113 -9.49 28.05 -75.70
CA LEU A 1113 -10.41 28.68 -74.74
C LEU A 1113 -11.57 29.42 -75.43
N THR A 1114 -11.31 30.18 -76.50
CA THR A 1114 -12.38 30.86 -77.25
C THR A 1114 -13.36 29.87 -77.90
N LEU A 1115 -12.85 28.71 -78.37
CA LEU A 1115 -13.68 27.63 -78.90
C LEU A 1115 -14.60 27.04 -77.82
N VAL A 1116 -14.06 26.75 -76.64
CA VAL A 1116 -14.82 26.15 -75.52
C VAL A 1116 -15.79 27.15 -74.87
N GLN A 1117 -15.51 28.45 -74.91
CA GLN A 1117 -16.47 29.49 -74.49
C GLN A 1117 -17.68 29.61 -75.44
N HIS A 1118 -17.47 29.36 -76.73
CA HIS A 1118 -18.54 29.38 -77.74
C HIS A 1118 -19.37 28.09 -77.70
N ASP A 1119 -18.77 26.94 -77.38
CA ASP A 1119 -19.45 25.66 -77.18
C ASP A 1119 -18.83 24.84 -76.03
N LEU A 1120 -19.51 24.84 -74.89
CA LEU A 1120 -19.09 24.14 -73.67
C LEU A 1120 -18.89 22.62 -73.87
N SER A 1121 -19.59 22.00 -74.83
CA SER A 1121 -19.50 20.56 -75.09
C SER A 1121 -18.17 20.13 -75.71
N THR A 1122 -17.42 21.08 -76.28
CA THR A 1122 -16.13 20.84 -76.95
C THR A 1122 -14.94 20.78 -76.00
N ALA A 1123 -15.13 21.06 -74.70
CA ALA A 1123 -14.06 21.14 -73.68
C ALA A 1123 -13.18 19.88 -73.62
N ALA A 1124 -13.77 18.69 -73.72
CA ALA A 1124 -13.05 17.42 -73.66
C ALA A 1124 -12.14 17.16 -74.89
N VAL A 1125 -12.52 17.70 -76.05
CA VAL A 1125 -11.81 17.50 -77.33
C VAL A 1125 -10.76 18.59 -77.56
N ALA A 1126 -11.07 19.84 -77.18
CA ALA A 1126 -10.20 20.98 -77.40
C ALA A 1126 -8.86 20.88 -76.64
N GLY A 1127 -8.83 20.28 -75.44
CA GLY A 1127 -7.63 20.24 -74.58
C GLY A 1127 -6.40 19.53 -75.15
N ASN A 1128 -6.60 18.50 -75.99
CA ASN A 1128 -5.51 17.70 -76.60
C ASN A 1128 -5.37 17.89 -78.12
N SER A 1129 -6.23 18.68 -78.74
CA SER A 1129 -6.28 18.81 -80.19
C SER A 1129 -5.01 19.43 -80.77
N THR A 1130 -4.40 18.80 -81.77
CA THR A 1130 -3.24 19.39 -82.48
C THR A 1130 -3.60 20.72 -83.14
N PRO A 1131 -2.61 21.58 -83.48
CA PRO A 1131 -2.87 22.80 -84.23
C PRO A 1131 -3.78 22.55 -85.45
N GLU A 1132 -3.56 21.48 -86.22
CA GLU A 1132 -4.39 21.10 -87.36
C GLU A 1132 -5.83 20.71 -86.97
N GLU A 1133 -5.99 19.94 -85.89
CA GLU A 1133 -7.30 19.56 -85.37
C GLU A 1133 -8.07 20.76 -84.80
N THR A 1134 -7.38 21.71 -84.15
CA THR A 1134 -8.03 22.95 -83.68
C THR A 1134 -8.57 23.78 -84.82
N VAL A 1135 -7.85 23.86 -85.97
CA VAL A 1135 -8.36 24.55 -87.17
C VAL A 1135 -9.67 23.91 -87.63
N ALA A 1136 -9.73 22.58 -87.69
CA ALA A 1136 -10.95 21.86 -88.09
C ALA A 1136 -12.12 22.11 -87.13
N LEU A 1137 -11.85 22.15 -85.82
CA LEU A 1137 -12.87 22.45 -84.80
C LEU A 1137 -13.36 23.91 -84.87
N LEU A 1138 -12.47 24.88 -85.11
CA LEU A 1138 -12.81 26.30 -85.26
C LEU A 1138 -13.65 26.56 -86.51
N VAL A 1139 -13.30 25.90 -87.62
CA VAL A 1139 -14.07 25.93 -88.87
C VAL A 1139 -15.48 25.37 -88.64
N ARG A 1140 -15.60 24.25 -87.90
CA ARG A 1140 -16.90 23.67 -87.53
C ARG A 1140 -17.73 24.57 -86.60
N ALA A 1141 -17.08 25.26 -85.66
CA ALA A 1141 -17.72 26.23 -84.78
C ALA A 1141 -18.04 27.58 -85.47
N GLY A 1142 -17.49 27.82 -86.67
CA GLY A 1142 -17.72 29.03 -87.46
C GLY A 1142 -16.88 30.24 -87.05
N LEU A 1143 -15.79 30.03 -86.30
CA LEU A 1143 -14.83 31.04 -85.85
C LEU A 1143 -13.64 31.12 -86.83
N PHE A 1144 -13.86 31.72 -88.01
CA PHE A 1144 -12.85 31.73 -89.08
C PHE A 1144 -11.69 32.69 -88.83
N ASP A 1145 -11.94 33.85 -88.22
CA ASP A 1145 -10.89 34.83 -87.93
C ASP A 1145 -9.84 34.28 -86.94
N THR A 1146 -10.28 33.49 -85.95
CA THR A 1146 -9.38 32.80 -85.03
C THR A 1146 -8.68 31.61 -85.68
N ALA A 1147 -9.31 30.93 -86.65
CA ALA A 1147 -8.65 29.90 -87.44
C ALA A 1147 -7.54 30.46 -88.36
N ILE A 1148 -7.76 31.63 -88.97
CA ILE A 1148 -6.75 32.34 -89.79
C ILE A 1148 -5.54 32.72 -88.92
N THR A 1149 -5.78 33.29 -87.74
CA THR A 1149 -4.70 33.65 -86.82
C THR A 1149 -3.92 32.42 -86.36
N LEU A 1150 -4.57 31.29 -86.10
CA LEU A 1150 -3.88 30.03 -85.78
C LEU A 1150 -3.01 29.51 -86.94
N CYS A 1151 -3.55 29.49 -88.17
CA CYS A 1151 -2.80 29.07 -89.35
C CYS A 1151 -1.58 29.95 -89.63
N GLN A 1152 -1.69 31.27 -89.42
CA GLN A 1152 -0.56 32.19 -89.56
C GLN A 1152 0.50 31.97 -88.47
N THR A 1153 0.08 31.68 -87.24
CA THR A 1153 0.97 31.50 -86.08
C THR A 1153 1.79 30.21 -86.18
N PHE A 1154 1.19 29.11 -86.65
CA PHE A 1154 1.84 27.80 -86.81
C PHE A 1154 2.30 27.49 -88.26
N LYS A 1155 2.16 28.45 -89.18
CA LYS A 1155 2.46 28.29 -90.62
C LYS A 1155 1.73 27.10 -91.28
N LEU A 1156 0.48 26.87 -90.88
CA LEU A 1156 -0.38 25.82 -91.44
C LEU A 1156 -1.05 26.28 -92.74
N PRO A 1157 -1.42 25.36 -93.64
CA PRO A 1157 -2.16 25.70 -94.86
C PRO A 1157 -3.54 26.32 -94.53
N LEU A 1158 -3.86 27.45 -95.16
CA LEU A 1158 -5.17 28.15 -95.01
C LEU A 1158 -6.33 27.46 -95.76
N THR A 1159 -6.02 26.45 -96.58
CA THR A 1159 -6.99 25.70 -97.40
C THR A 1159 -8.23 25.23 -96.62
N PRO A 1160 -8.11 24.60 -95.43
CA PRO A 1160 -9.26 24.13 -94.65
C PRO A 1160 -10.18 25.26 -94.18
N VAL A 1161 -9.62 26.46 -93.93
CA VAL A 1161 -10.37 27.62 -93.45
C VAL A 1161 -11.17 28.25 -94.58
N PHE A 1162 -10.59 28.38 -95.77
CA PHE A 1162 -11.28 28.88 -96.96
C PHE A 1162 -12.35 27.91 -97.45
N GLU A 1163 -12.09 26.60 -97.41
CA GLU A 1163 -13.10 25.56 -97.71
C GLU A 1163 -14.28 25.61 -96.74
N GLY A 1164 -14.02 25.77 -95.45
CA GLY A 1164 -15.07 25.94 -94.44
C GLY A 1164 -15.88 27.23 -94.58
N LEU A 1165 -15.22 28.36 -94.88
CA LEU A 1165 -15.85 29.66 -95.16
C LEU A 1165 -16.76 29.56 -96.39
N ALA A 1166 -16.26 28.96 -97.47
CA ALA A 1166 -17.05 28.70 -98.66
C ALA A 1166 -18.25 27.80 -98.35
N PHE A 1167 -18.07 26.72 -97.59
CA PHE A 1167 -19.16 25.81 -97.22
C PHE A 1167 -20.27 26.48 -96.37
N LYS A 1168 -19.93 27.43 -95.48
CA LYS A 1168 -20.92 28.13 -94.63
C LYS A 1168 -21.74 29.18 -95.39
N TYR A 1169 -21.17 29.83 -96.41
CA TYR A 1169 -21.86 30.88 -97.20
C TYR A 1169 -22.50 30.36 -98.51
N VAL A 1170 -22.18 29.13 -98.93
CA VAL A 1170 -22.75 28.46 -100.11
C VAL A 1170 -23.97 27.58 -99.77
N ARG A 1171 -24.45 27.60 -98.52
CA ARG A 1171 -25.69 26.94 -98.11
C ARG A 1171 -26.76 27.92 -97.64
#